data_AF-A0A0G0YCW3-F1
#
_entry.id   AF-A0A0G0YCW3-F1
#
_cell.length_a   1.000
_cell.length_b   1.000
_cell.length_c   1.000
_cell.angle_alpha   90.00
_cell.angle_beta   90.00
_cell.angle_gamma   90.00
#
_symmetry.space_group_name_H-M   'P 1'
#
loop_
_entity.id
_entity.type
_entity.pdbx_description
1 polymer ?
#
loop_
_entity_poly.entity_id
_entity_poly.type
_entity_poly.pdbx_seq_one_letter_code
_entity_poly.pdbx_strand_id
1 'polypeptide(L)'
;MDFSPLSHIAGASPLKRKKNGWNLDHLFQEKVRWSFLVLVFLLPVFFLPWTVDAFEVNKQTLLIIVTFVALLAWLGSMVLEKRFSFRSGWVNLFPALFLGSVFVSSLLSHSGYQTWIGQASQEYTSFLTTAVLVFVFYILLNTAADISTQRRLFFSLLLSGSVSLLLAFSAISPFSFLQLSRGFNTVGTINTFVAFLSVLSSLGIGLWLISRKDRTDLLFVGTVGVIERICIVFVSISTLFFLMVVDFWALWVVMILGMLLLLAFAFLQSDVFGKSNRFVLPFSILLISVLFLFLPSPLKLKLPLVVSPSYATSSGIVREVWSEHPIRLTFGSGPGTFVDDYTKYKPQGVNQTMFWNVRFDRAKSHVMTMAATFGVVGTLAWILVVLFVGIKALSQLLKERGQTEEWKATYVLFVAWVPLVLSLVLYSSNMTLQFLFWTLSGLLAARGVVRLREADFSKSPKWGLACSFGFVLVLVAVVATLFVTGQRYVSEVAFAQAVRLDRQQAPTEQILEKLRQSVASNGWSDIYYRNLNSALFLYTRNVLQQSRGADGQILPEKASQIQQLINTSLNASKRAVALAPYNVLNWAVLAGTYRDVIGLVKGAEDLSAAAYEKALELEPMNPALQTNLGRLHLMVADYARAFKTSENKEVAANAVKSEQTELAAAEEIFNKAIDLKADYAPAHYYLAGVFERQGRLEDATNRLVALRNYNPMDVGLGFQLSMLYIRLEKYDLAQTELERIIKIAPTYSNARWFLASVYEIDGNLKSALEQVQKVAELNPDNILVKARVEKLKSGQLTTKIPNPVEEGDITITDVQGEQVVSEGDQIGTPEVPSEEDTIVDHE
;
A
#
# COMPACT_ATOMS: atom_id res chain seq x y z
N MET A 1 48.18 -13.18 63.67
CA MET A 1 47.56 -14.47 64.04
C MET A 1 46.07 -14.24 64.01
N ASP A 2 45.47 -14.60 62.88
CA ASP A 2 44.07 -14.37 62.54
C ASP A 2 43.16 -15.43 63.15
N PHE A 3 41.97 -15.00 63.59
CA PHE A 3 40.83 -15.88 63.81
C PHE A 3 39.76 -15.58 62.76
N SER A 4 39.46 -16.57 61.92
CA SER A 4 38.30 -16.60 61.03
C SER A 4 37.29 -17.67 61.53
N PRO A 5 35.96 -17.45 61.35
CA PRO A 5 34.96 -18.46 61.64
C PRO A 5 34.35 -19.09 60.35
N LEU A 6 34.21 -20.42 60.41
CA LEU A 6 33.09 -21.26 59.94
C LEU A 6 32.42 -20.97 58.58
N SER A 7 32.67 -21.87 57.60
CA SER A 7 31.79 -22.14 56.46
C SER A 7 31.43 -23.63 56.42
N HIS A 8 30.15 -23.96 56.58
CA HIS A 8 29.62 -25.33 56.52
C HIS A 8 28.81 -25.56 55.23
N ILE A 9 29.05 -26.74 54.65
CA ILE A 9 28.20 -27.56 53.77
C ILE A 9 28.17 -27.18 52.27
N ALA A 10 29.15 -27.74 51.54
CA ALA A 10 29.04 -28.07 50.13
C ALA A 10 28.74 -29.56 49.98
N GLY A 11 27.63 -29.89 49.31
CA GLY A 11 27.23 -31.27 49.01
C GLY A 11 26.46 -31.32 47.69
N ALA A 12 27.17 -31.22 46.57
CA ALA A 12 26.62 -31.50 45.25
C ALA A 12 27.56 -32.49 44.54
N SER A 13 27.08 -33.73 44.36
CA SER A 13 27.78 -34.78 43.62
C SER A 13 27.83 -34.45 42.11
N PRO A 14 28.95 -34.72 41.42
CA PRO A 14 29.06 -34.44 39.99
C PRO A 14 28.31 -35.49 39.16
N LEU A 15 27.34 -35.03 38.36
CA LEU A 15 26.65 -35.83 37.35
C LEU A 15 27.67 -36.40 36.34
N LYS A 16 27.69 -37.73 36.23
CA LYS A 16 28.43 -38.49 35.22
C LYS A 16 28.10 -37.97 33.80
N ARG A 17 29.08 -37.35 33.15
CA ARG A 17 29.07 -37.11 31.69
C ARG A 17 29.02 -38.45 30.95
N LYS A 18 27.89 -38.77 30.34
CA LYS A 18 27.84 -39.78 29.26
C LYS A 18 28.54 -39.19 28.04
N LYS A 19 29.71 -39.74 27.69
CA LYS A 19 30.43 -39.52 26.43
C LYS A 19 29.69 -40.28 25.29
N ASN A 20 29.65 -39.64 24.12
CA ASN A 20 29.35 -40.23 22.80
C ASN A 20 27.88 -40.55 22.44
N GLY A 21 26.98 -39.59 22.66
CA GLY A 21 25.78 -39.42 21.84
C GLY A 21 25.71 -37.96 21.43
N TRP A 22 25.35 -37.65 20.17
CA TRP A 22 25.08 -36.28 19.76
C TRP A 22 24.13 -35.64 20.78
N ASN A 23 24.58 -34.60 21.47
CA ASN A 23 23.80 -33.94 22.51
C ASN A 23 22.73 -33.08 21.80
N LEU A 24 21.67 -33.74 21.32
CA LEU A 24 20.59 -33.14 20.55
C LEU A 24 20.04 -31.88 21.24
N ASP A 25 19.97 -31.88 22.57
CA ASP A 25 19.49 -30.75 23.37
C ASP A 25 20.35 -29.48 23.18
N HIS A 26 21.68 -29.63 23.19
CA HIS A 26 22.59 -28.53 22.91
C HIS A 26 22.37 -28.00 21.49
N LEU A 27 22.17 -28.91 20.53
CA LEU A 27 21.91 -28.53 19.15
C LEU A 27 20.61 -27.72 19.01
N PHE A 28 19.53 -28.11 19.68
CA PHE A 28 18.26 -27.36 19.65
C PHE A 28 18.38 -25.96 20.26
N GLN A 29 19.00 -25.83 21.43
CA GLN A 29 19.23 -24.52 22.07
C GLN A 29 20.12 -23.62 21.21
N GLU A 30 21.12 -24.19 20.55
CA GLU A 30 21.98 -23.46 19.62
C GLU A 30 21.20 -22.99 18.39
N LYS A 31 20.32 -23.85 17.82
CA LYS A 31 19.45 -23.48 16.70
C LYS A 31 18.53 -22.31 17.04
N VAL A 32 17.90 -22.31 18.22
CA VAL A 32 17.05 -21.18 18.66
C VAL A 32 17.85 -19.88 18.68
N ARG A 33 19.03 -19.89 19.30
CA ARG A 33 19.91 -18.71 19.39
C ARG A 33 20.35 -18.21 18.01
N TRP A 34 20.78 -19.11 17.13
CA TRP A 34 21.18 -18.75 15.76
C TRP A 34 20.00 -18.19 14.95
N SER A 35 18.80 -18.76 15.09
CA SER A 35 17.61 -18.25 14.40
C SER A 35 17.33 -16.79 14.76
N PHE A 36 17.39 -16.40 16.05
CA PHE A 36 17.20 -14.99 16.43
C PHE A 36 18.34 -14.08 15.98
N LEU A 37 19.59 -14.54 16.02
CA LEU A 37 20.71 -13.75 15.51
C LEU A 37 20.55 -13.45 14.02
N VAL A 38 20.17 -14.47 13.24
CA VAL A 38 19.86 -14.34 11.82
C VAL A 38 18.66 -13.42 11.60
N LEU A 39 17.58 -13.57 12.38
CA LEU A 39 16.38 -12.77 12.23
C LEU A 39 16.60 -11.29 12.57
N VAL A 40 17.28 -11.00 13.68
CA VAL A 40 17.62 -9.63 14.12
C VAL A 40 18.57 -8.94 13.14
N PHE A 41 19.47 -9.71 12.51
CA PHE A 41 20.33 -9.17 11.47
C PHE A 41 19.56 -8.93 10.17
N LEU A 42 18.90 -9.97 9.64
CA LEU A 42 18.35 -9.95 8.29
C LEU A 42 17.09 -9.11 8.18
N LEU A 43 16.15 -9.16 9.12
CA LEU A 43 14.82 -8.55 8.91
C LEU A 43 14.87 -7.03 8.62
N PRO A 44 15.74 -6.21 9.26
CA PRO A 44 15.89 -4.80 8.91
C PRO A 44 16.55 -4.55 7.53
N VAL A 45 17.40 -5.47 7.05
CA VAL A 45 18.13 -5.35 5.77
C VAL A 45 17.48 -6.12 4.62
N PHE A 46 16.49 -6.96 4.88
CA PHE A 46 15.92 -7.89 3.92
C PHE A 46 14.96 -7.19 2.95
N PHE A 47 15.27 -7.27 1.67
CA PHE A 47 14.40 -6.86 0.57
C PHE A 47 14.70 -7.74 -0.64
N LEU A 48 13.69 -8.00 -1.48
CA LEU A 48 13.85 -8.78 -2.70
C LEU A 48 13.09 -8.09 -3.84
N PRO A 49 13.68 -7.95 -5.04
CA PRO A 49 13.10 -7.10 -6.08
C PRO A 49 12.00 -7.79 -6.90
N TRP A 50 11.78 -9.09 -6.74
CA TRP A 50 10.92 -9.91 -7.60
C TRP A 50 9.46 -10.03 -7.16
N THR A 51 9.06 -9.30 -6.12
CA THR A 51 7.66 -9.07 -5.71
C THR A 51 7.25 -7.64 -6.04
N VAL A 52 5.95 -7.31 -6.04
CA VAL A 52 5.48 -5.93 -6.27
C VAL A 52 5.88 -5.02 -5.11
N ASP A 53 5.65 -5.47 -3.87
CA ASP A 53 6.21 -4.86 -2.66
C ASP A 53 7.54 -5.55 -2.33
N ALA A 54 8.65 -4.81 -2.41
CA ALA A 54 9.99 -5.34 -2.18
C ALA A 54 10.30 -5.63 -0.69
N PHE A 55 9.47 -5.17 0.24
CA PHE A 55 9.74 -5.18 1.68
C PHE A 55 8.75 -6.03 2.48
N GLU A 56 7.46 -5.69 2.51
CA GLU A 56 6.52 -6.21 3.51
C GLU A 56 6.30 -7.72 3.37
N VAL A 57 5.95 -8.20 2.18
CA VAL A 57 5.76 -9.64 1.88
C VAL A 57 7.05 -10.44 2.13
N ASN A 58 8.19 -9.90 1.69
CA ASN A 58 9.49 -10.56 1.83
C ASN A 58 9.89 -10.68 3.30
N LYS A 59 9.73 -9.61 4.08
CA LYS A 59 10.04 -9.60 5.51
C LYS A 59 9.07 -10.48 6.31
N GLN A 60 7.79 -10.50 5.97
CA GLN A 60 6.82 -11.41 6.58
C GLN A 60 7.22 -12.87 6.34
N THR A 61 7.59 -13.22 5.10
CA THR A 61 8.01 -14.57 4.73
C THR A 61 9.26 -15.00 5.50
N LEU A 62 10.28 -14.13 5.57
CA LEU A 62 11.48 -14.38 6.38
C LEU A 62 11.13 -14.56 7.86
N LEU A 63 10.28 -13.67 8.41
CA LEU A 63 9.84 -13.70 9.80
C LEU A 63 9.17 -15.02 10.14
N ILE A 64 8.22 -15.48 9.31
CA ILE A 64 7.50 -16.76 9.49
C ILE A 64 8.49 -17.92 9.49
N ILE A 65 9.31 -18.05 8.44
CA ILE A 65 10.22 -19.19 8.27
C ILE A 65 11.19 -19.30 9.46
N VAL A 66 11.87 -18.20 9.80
CA VAL A 66 12.92 -18.24 10.83
C VAL A 66 12.31 -18.39 12.23
N THR A 67 11.16 -17.76 12.51
CA THR A 67 10.47 -17.89 13.80
C THR A 67 9.93 -19.31 13.98
N PHE A 68 9.43 -19.96 12.95
CA PHE A 68 8.95 -21.35 13.06
C PHE A 68 10.09 -22.35 13.24
N VAL A 69 11.24 -22.14 12.61
CA VAL A 69 12.45 -22.93 12.92
C VAL A 69 12.82 -22.76 14.40
N ALA A 70 12.79 -21.53 14.93
CA ALA A 70 13.06 -21.28 16.35
C ALA A 70 12.00 -21.91 17.26
N LEU A 71 10.72 -21.83 16.89
CA LEU A 71 9.59 -22.37 17.65
C LEU A 71 9.67 -23.89 17.74
N LEU A 72 9.86 -24.57 16.61
CA LEU A 72 10.01 -26.03 16.55
C LEU A 72 11.26 -26.48 17.31
N ALA A 73 12.36 -25.73 17.22
CA ALA A 73 13.56 -26.06 17.96
C ALA A 73 13.36 -25.92 19.48
N TRP A 74 12.67 -24.86 19.91
CA TRP A 74 12.38 -24.59 21.32
C TRP A 74 11.38 -25.59 21.92
N LEU A 75 10.30 -25.91 21.22
CA LEU A 75 9.34 -26.91 21.69
C LEU A 75 9.91 -28.33 21.61
N GLY A 76 10.70 -28.63 20.57
CA GLY A 76 11.37 -29.91 20.38
C GLY A 76 12.34 -30.23 21.52
N SER A 77 13.12 -29.24 21.99
CA SER A 77 13.99 -29.45 23.15
C SER A 77 13.20 -29.81 24.41
N MET A 78 12.02 -29.20 24.65
CA MET A 78 11.19 -29.55 25.81
C MET A 78 10.65 -30.99 25.76
N VAL A 79 10.25 -31.45 24.56
CA VAL A 79 9.75 -32.81 24.35
C VAL A 79 10.86 -33.84 24.56
N LEU A 80 12.06 -33.57 24.05
CA LEU A 80 13.22 -34.46 24.18
C LEU A 80 13.74 -34.55 25.63
N GLU A 81 13.83 -33.41 26.31
CA GLU A 81 14.23 -33.34 27.72
C GLU A 81 13.18 -33.93 28.66
N LYS A 82 11.95 -34.17 28.16
CA LYS A 82 10.76 -34.56 28.95
C LYS A 82 10.48 -33.60 30.10
N ARG A 83 10.82 -32.32 29.89
CA ARG A 83 10.76 -31.25 30.87
C ARG A 83 10.12 -30.03 30.23
N PHE A 84 9.03 -29.58 30.83
CA PHE A 84 8.38 -28.35 30.44
C PHE A 84 9.00 -27.22 31.26
N SER A 85 9.77 -26.34 30.63
CA SER A 85 10.34 -25.16 31.26
C SER A 85 9.69 -23.91 30.69
N PHE A 86 8.87 -23.24 31.50
CA PHE A 86 8.19 -22.02 31.07
C PHE A 86 8.21 -20.97 32.16
N ARG A 87 8.64 -19.77 31.80
CA ARG A 87 8.62 -18.62 32.70
C ARG A 87 7.18 -18.15 32.89
N SER A 88 6.63 -18.44 34.06
CA SER A 88 5.23 -18.14 34.40
C SER A 88 5.11 -16.78 35.09
N GLY A 89 4.18 -15.96 34.60
CA GLY A 89 3.80 -14.71 35.23
C GLY A 89 2.82 -13.92 34.38
N TRP A 90 2.37 -12.79 34.94
CA TRP A 90 1.52 -11.80 34.25
C TRP A 90 2.11 -11.29 32.94
N VAL A 91 3.43 -11.40 32.78
CA VAL A 91 4.16 -11.09 31.54
C VAL A 91 3.65 -11.86 30.33
N ASN A 92 3.06 -13.04 30.54
CA ASN A 92 2.46 -13.82 29.45
C ASN A 92 0.99 -13.48 29.20
N LEU A 93 0.30 -12.92 30.19
CA LEU A 93 -1.14 -12.68 30.05
C LEU A 93 -1.40 -11.57 29.04
N PHE A 94 -0.69 -10.44 29.12
CA PHE A 94 -1.01 -9.29 28.27
C PHE A 94 -0.74 -9.51 26.78
N PRO A 95 0.39 -10.10 26.35
CA PRO A 95 0.59 -10.47 24.95
C PRO A 95 -0.44 -11.51 24.46
N ALA A 96 -0.88 -12.44 25.32
CA ALA A 96 -1.95 -13.39 24.99
C ALA A 96 -3.31 -12.71 24.85
N LEU A 97 -3.65 -11.76 25.74
CA LEU A 97 -4.88 -10.96 25.64
C LEU A 97 -4.87 -10.10 24.38
N PHE A 98 -3.72 -9.51 24.04
CA PHE A 98 -3.56 -8.78 22.79
C PHE A 98 -3.80 -9.70 21.59
N LEU A 99 -3.12 -10.86 21.52
CA LEU A 99 -3.33 -11.82 20.44
C LEU A 99 -4.78 -12.31 20.36
N GLY A 100 -5.41 -12.59 21.50
CA GLY A 100 -6.81 -12.99 21.58
C GLY A 100 -7.77 -11.90 21.09
N SER A 101 -7.50 -10.64 21.42
CA SER A 101 -8.29 -9.51 20.92
C SER A 101 -8.15 -9.35 19.40
N VAL A 102 -6.95 -9.50 18.84
CA VAL A 102 -6.70 -9.45 17.40
C VAL A 102 -7.34 -10.66 16.70
N PHE A 103 -7.35 -11.83 17.33
CA PHE A 103 -8.07 -13.01 16.83
C PHE A 103 -9.58 -12.78 16.74
N VAL A 104 -10.20 -12.22 17.79
CA VAL A 104 -11.64 -11.91 17.79
C VAL A 104 -11.95 -10.81 16.78
N SER A 105 -11.15 -9.75 16.74
CA SER A 105 -11.22 -8.73 15.69
C SER A 105 -11.11 -9.33 14.29
N SER A 106 -10.27 -10.36 14.12
CA SER A 106 -10.13 -11.05 12.84
C SER A 106 -11.35 -11.86 12.43
N LEU A 107 -12.00 -12.52 13.39
CA LEU A 107 -13.23 -13.28 13.15
C LEU A 107 -14.42 -12.39 12.82
N LEU A 108 -14.45 -11.19 13.38
CA LEU A 108 -15.52 -10.19 13.18
C LEU A 108 -15.24 -9.26 11.99
N SER A 109 -14.04 -9.32 11.42
CA SER A 109 -13.64 -8.55 10.26
C SER A 109 -14.46 -8.93 9.03
N HIS A 110 -14.74 -7.93 8.21
CA HIS A 110 -15.38 -8.12 6.92
C HIS A 110 -14.40 -8.44 5.78
N SER A 111 -13.09 -8.30 6.00
CA SER A 111 -12.06 -8.48 4.99
C SER A 111 -11.21 -9.72 5.27
N GLY A 112 -11.73 -10.90 4.92
CA GLY A 112 -11.18 -12.22 5.29
C GLY A 112 -9.67 -12.37 5.01
N TYR A 113 -9.27 -12.52 3.75
CA TYR A 113 -7.85 -12.80 3.41
C TYR A 113 -6.88 -11.70 3.90
N GLN A 114 -7.26 -10.43 3.75
CA GLN A 114 -6.49 -9.27 4.21
C GLN A 114 -6.23 -9.31 5.72
N THR A 115 -7.24 -9.66 6.50
CA THR A 115 -7.13 -9.72 7.96
C THR A 115 -6.29 -10.90 8.45
N TRP A 116 -6.49 -12.10 7.89
CA TRP A 116 -5.81 -13.30 8.37
C TRP A 116 -4.34 -13.34 7.95
N ILE A 117 -4.05 -13.01 6.69
CA ILE A 117 -2.73 -13.21 6.07
C ILE A 117 -2.05 -11.85 5.78
N GLY A 118 -2.81 -10.87 5.31
CA GLY A 118 -2.31 -9.57 4.86
C GLY A 118 -2.02 -9.53 3.36
N GLN A 119 -2.25 -8.37 2.76
CA GLN A 119 -1.92 -7.99 1.38
C GLN A 119 -1.80 -6.45 1.29
N ALA A 120 -1.36 -5.94 0.15
CA ALA A 120 -1.26 -4.51 -0.15
C ALA A 120 -0.47 -3.70 0.91
N SER A 121 0.73 -4.19 1.28
CA SER A 121 1.65 -3.51 2.21
C SER A 121 1.14 -3.39 3.66
N GLN A 122 0.13 -4.19 4.03
CA GLN A 122 -0.45 -4.27 5.37
C GLN A 122 -0.15 -5.59 6.09
N GLU A 123 0.78 -6.38 5.57
CA GLU A 123 1.22 -7.67 6.12
C GLU A 123 1.60 -7.57 7.59
N TYR A 124 2.22 -6.46 8.01
CA TYR A 124 2.65 -6.26 9.40
C TYR A 124 1.51 -6.19 10.43
N THR A 125 0.27 -5.94 9.99
CA THR A 125 -0.90 -5.84 10.89
C THR A 125 -1.73 -7.12 10.95
N SER A 126 -1.54 -8.05 10.00
CA SER A 126 -2.39 -9.24 9.90
C SER A 126 -2.32 -10.12 11.14
N PHE A 127 -3.34 -10.96 11.32
CA PHE A 127 -3.38 -11.92 12.42
C PHE A 127 -2.16 -12.84 12.41
N LEU A 128 -1.83 -13.41 11.24
CA LEU A 128 -0.68 -14.31 11.10
C LEU A 128 0.62 -13.64 11.56
N THR A 129 0.88 -12.42 11.10
CA THR A 129 2.09 -11.69 11.51
C THR A 129 2.08 -11.38 12.99
N THR A 130 0.94 -10.92 13.51
CA THR A 130 0.80 -10.61 14.94
C THR A 130 1.04 -11.84 15.81
N ALA A 131 0.51 -12.99 15.43
CA ALA A 131 0.75 -14.26 16.11
C ALA A 131 2.24 -14.64 16.12
N VAL A 132 2.91 -14.52 14.97
CA VAL A 132 4.35 -14.82 14.85
C VAL A 132 5.19 -13.86 15.67
N LEU A 133 4.86 -12.57 15.70
CA LEU A 133 5.53 -11.57 16.52
C LEU A 133 5.34 -11.81 18.03
N VAL A 134 4.16 -12.24 18.44
CA VAL A 134 3.89 -12.67 19.83
C VAL A 134 4.67 -13.95 20.16
N PHE A 135 4.86 -14.87 19.22
CA PHE A 135 5.75 -16.02 19.41
C PHE A 135 7.22 -15.61 19.54
N VAL A 136 7.70 -14.63 18.76
CA VAL A 136 9.03 -14.03 18.95
C VAL A 136 9.21 -13.55 20.39
N PHE A 137 8.22 -12.82 20.93
CA PHE A 137 8.23 -12.38 22.31
C PHE A 137 8.34 -13.54 23.30
N TYR A 138 7.51 -14.59 23.16
CA TYR A 138 7.53 -15.73 24.09
C TYR A 138 8.81 -16.54 24.03
N ILE A 139 9.35 -16.76 22.83
CA ILE A 139 10.59 -17.52 22.70
C ILE A 139 11.76 -16.72 23.32
N LEU A 140 11.85 -15.41 23.06
CA LEU A 140 12.88 -14.56 23.66
C LEU A 140 12.76 -14.48 25.18
N LEU A 141 11.54 -14.33 25.70
CA LEU A 141 11.27 -14.35 27.15
C LEU A 141 11.88 -15.59 27.82
N ASN A 142 11.75 -16.76 27.18
CA ASN A 142 12.17 -18.03 27.77
C ASN A 142 13.63 -18.40 27.46
N THR A 143 14.22 -17.91 26.36
CA THR A 143 15.53 -18.39 25.87
C THR A 143 16.63 -17.33 25.88
N ALA A 144 16.30 -16.04 25.80
CA ALA A 144 17.25 -14.94 25.67
C ALA A 144 17.57 -14.24 27.01
N ALA A 145 17.47 -15.00 28.11
CA ALA A 145 17.74 -14.48 29.44
C ALA A 145 19.23 -14.45 29.80
N ASP A 146 20.12 -15.02 28.99
CA ASP A 146 21.54 -14.95 29.26
C ASP A 146 22.18 -13.69 28.63
N ILE A 147 23.11 -13.07 29.36
CA ILE A 147 23.77 -11.82 28.94
C ILE A 147 24.57 -12.01 27.64
N SER A 148 25.08 -13.22 27.40
CA SER A 148 25.92 -13.51 26.23
C SER A 148 25.10 -13.46 24.94
N THR A 149 23.87 -13.97 24.97
CA THR A 149 22.91 -13.92 23.88
C THR A 149 22.45 -12.49 23.65
N GLN A 150 22.10 -11.73 24.70
CA GLN A 150 21.70 -10.33 24.57
C GLN A 150 22.79 -9.46 23.94
N ARG A 151 24.05 -9.63 24.38
CA ARG A 151 25.20 -8.94 23.78
C ARG A 151 25.33 -9.24 22.27
N ARG A 152 25.20 -10.51 21.86
CA ARG A 152 25.24 -10.87 20.42
C ARG A 152 24.08 -10.26 19.64
N LEU A 153 22.89 -10.20 20.23
CA LEU A 153 21.71 -9.58 19.59
C LEU A 153 21.89 -8.06 19.44
N PHE A 154 22.47 -7.37 20.43
CA PHE A 154 22.77 -5.94 20.32
C PHE A 154 23.77 -5.64 19.20
N PHE A 155 24.86 -6.42 19.15
CA PHE A 155 25.83 -6.30 18.06
C PHE A 155 25.19 -6.59 16.69
N SER A 156 24.40 -7.66 16.58
CA SER A 156 23.68 -8.02 15.35
C SER A 156 22.77 -6.89 14.86
N LEU A 157 22.04 -6.26 15.79
CA LEU A 157 21.12 -5.16 15.49
C LEU A 157 21.86 -3.86 15.09
N LEU A 158 22.99 -3.54 15.74
CA LEU A 158 23.83 -2.41 15.33
C LEU A 158 24.49 -2.63 13.96
N LEU A 159 24.89 -3.87 13.68
CA LEU A 159 25.46 -4.25 12.40
C LEU A 159 24.42 -4.17 11.29
N SER A 160 23.18 -4.64 11.51
CA SER A 160 22.11 -4.51 10.51
C SER A 160 21.76 -3.05 10.24
N GLY A 161 21.69 -2.20 11.28
CA GLY A 161 21.54 -0.77 11.12
C GLY A 161 22.64 -0.11 10.31
N SER A 162 23.90 -0.52 10.53
CA SER A 162 25.05 -0.03 9.77
C SER A 162 25.00 -0.45 8.30
N VAL A 163 24.59 -1.69 8.00
CA VAL A 163 24.40 -2.16 6.62
C VAL A 163 23.26 -1.40 5.94
N SER A 164 22.12 -1.21 6.60
CA SER A 164 21.01 -0.40 6.08
C SER A 164 21.43 1.04 5.77
N LEU A 165 22.27 1.65 6.63
CA LEU A 165 22.84 2.97 6.40
C LEU A 165 23.74 3.03 5.17
N LEU A 166 24.65 2.07 5.02
CA LEU A 166 25.54 2.00 3.85
C LEU A 166 24.74 1.92 2.53
N LEU A 167 23.64 1.15 2.53
CA LEU A 167 22.72 1.05 1.39
C LEU A 167 21.93 2.36 1.17
N ALA A 168 21.53 3.05 2.23
CA ALA A 168 20.84 4.33 2.11
C ALA A 168 21.78 5.44 1.58
N PHE A 169 23.04 5.47 2.01
CA PHE A 169 24.03 6.42 1.49
C PHE A 169 24.38 6.15 0.03
N SER A 170 24.49 4.88 -0.39
CA SER A 170 24.75 4.54 -1.80
C SER A 170 23.61 4.98 -2.73
N ALA A 171 22.38 5.04 -2.23
CA ALA A 171 21.21 5.55 -2.96
C ALA A 171 21.17 7.08 -3.12
N ILE A 172 21.92 7.83 -2.31
CA ILE A 172 22.01 9.30 -2.36
C ILE A 172 23.30 9.75 -3.07
N SER A 173 24.33 8.91 -3.10
CA SER A 173 25.62 9.19 -3.73
C SER A 173 25.52 9.34 -5.26
N PRO A 174 26.25 10.29 -5.87
CA PRO A 174 26.37 10.39 -7.32
C PRO A 174 27.16 9.23 -7.96
N PHE A 175 27.87 8.43 -7.15
CA PHE A 175 28.64 7.26 -7.61
C PHE A 175 27.76 6.00 -7.60
N SER A 176 27.09 5.70 -8.72
CA SER A 176 26.06 4.66 -8.80
C SER A 176 26.61 3.27 -9.16
N PHE A 177 27.17 2.54 -8.20
CA PHE A 177 27.50 1.12 -8.41
C PHE A 177 26.29 0.18 -8.21
N LEU A 178 25.19 0.65 -7.61
CA LEU A 178 23.98 -0.14 -7.33
C LEU A 178 22.70 0.37 -8.02
N GLN A 179 22.74 1.49 -8.76
CA GLN A 179 21.57 2.12 -9.42
C GLN A 179 20.30 2.18 -8.54
N LEU A 180 20.44 2.45 -7.24
CA LEU A 180 19.29 2.55 -6.33
C LEU A 180 18.58 3.89 -6.50
N SER A 181 17.25 3.87 -6.36
CA SER A 181 16.45 5.10 -6.42
C SER A 181 16.76 6.05 -5.26
N ARG A 182 16.70 7.36 -5.52
CA ARG A 182 16.91 8.36 -4.46
C ARG A 182 15.89 8.17 -3.33
N GLY A 183 16.37 8.04 -2.10
CA GLY A 183 15.54 7.76 -0.93
C GLY A 183 15.35 6.27 -0.61
N PHE A 184 15.96 5.37 -1.40
CA PHE A 184 15.98 3.95 -1.08
C PHE A 184 16.61 3.68 0.28
N ASN A 185 15.98 2.79 1.04
CA ASN A 185 16.49 2.22 2.28
C ASN A 185 15.81 0.86 2.49
N THR A 186 16.39 0.00 3.32
CA THR A 186 15.85 -1.36 3.52
C THR A 186 14.72 -1.44 4.54
N VAL A 187 14.45 -0.37 5.28
CA VAL A 187 13.47 -0.38 6.38
C VAL A 187 12.07 -0.08 5.86
N GLY A 188 11.90 0.90 4.98
CA GLY A 188 10.62 1.29 4.38
C GLY A 188 10.60 2.76 3.98
N THR A 189 9.65 3.54 4.50
CA THR A 189 9.65 5.01 4.32
C THR A 189 10.87 5.64 5.01
N ILE A 190 11.29 6.82 4.54
CA ILE A 190 12.41 7.54 5.15
C ILE A 190 12.13 7.87 6.64
N ASN A 191 10.88 8.17 6.99
CA ASN A 191 10.49 8.45 8.38
C ASN A 191 10.62 7.20 9.27
N THR A 192 10.14 6.04 8.80
CA THR A 192 10.31 4.77 9.53
C THR A 192 11.77 4.35 9.63
N PHE A 193 12.59 4.67 8.63
CA PHE A 193 14.03 4.43 8.65
C PHE A 193 14.71 5.27 9.74
N VAL A 194 14.41 6.56 9.82
CA VAL A 194 14.98 7.43 10.86
C VAL A 194 14.47 7.09 12.26
N ALA A 195 13.21 6.66 12.40
CA ALA A 195 12.71 6.11 13.66
C ALA A 195 13.50 4.88 14.10
N PHE A 196 13.74 3.93 13.19
CA PHE A 196 14.59 2.76 13.44
C PHE A 196 16.00 3.16 13.87
N LEU A 197 16.65 4.09 13.14
CA LEU A 197 17.98 4.57 13.48
C LEU A 197 18.04 5.29 14.84
N SER A 198 17.01 6.05 15.19
CA SER A 198 16.92 6.73 16.50
C SER A 198 16.91 5.73 17.67
N VAL A 199 16.22 4.60 17.49
CA VAL A 199 16.21 3.50 18.46
C VAL A 199 17.59 2.85 18.55
N LEU A 200 18.24 2.59 17.42
CA LEU A 200 19.59 2.01 17.39
C LEU A 200 20.66 2.93 17.96
N SER A 201 20.56 4.23 17.70
CA SER A 201 21.46 5.23 18.28
C SER A 201 21.29 5.29 19.79
N SER A 202 20.05 5.27 20.29
CA SER A 202 19.76 5.21 21.73
C SER A 202 20.35 3.94 22.37
N LEU A 203 20.19 2.78 21.72
CA LEU A 203 20.78 1.51 22.15
C LEU A 203 22.32 1.57 22.17
N GLY A 204 22.92 2.02 21.07
CA GLY A 204 24.36 2.09 20.89
C GLY A 204 25.04 3.06 21.86
N ILE A 205 24.44 4.23 22.09
CA ILE A 205 24.94 5.21 23.06
C ILE A 205 24.75 4.69 24.49
N GLY A 206 23.66 3.97 24.77
CA GLY A 206 23.49 3.23 26.01
C GLY A 206 24.67 2.31 26.30
N LEU A 207 25.06 1.48 25.32
CA LEU A 207 26.24 0.58 25.40
C LEU A 207 27.56 1.36 25.57
N TRP A 208 27.70 2.48 24.85
CA TRP A 208 28.88 3.34 24.93
C TRP A 208 29.11 3.90 26.33
N LEU A 209 28.04 4.36 27.00
CA LEU A 209 28.11 4.97 28.32
C LEU A 209 28.54 3.97 29.40
N ILE A 210 28.03 2.73 29.33
CA ILE A 210 28.30 1.69 30.35
C ILE A 210 29.64 0.96 30.16
N SER A 211 30.26 1.02 28.98
CA SER A 211 31.47 0.24 28.66
C SER A 211 32.69 0.64 29.49
N ARG A 212 33.33 -0.24 30.27
CA ARG A 212 34.66 0.05 30.89
C ARG A 212 35.81 -0.53 30.06
N LYS A 213 37.00 0.12 30.10
CA LYS A 213 38.14 -0.21 29.22
C LYS A 213 38.80 -1.57 29.57
N ASP A 214 38.64 -2.02 30.82
CA ASP A 214 39.37 -3.16 31.40
C ASP A 214 38.46 -4.31 31.88
N ARG A 215 37.17 -4.32 31.52
CA ARG A 215 36.23 -5.42 31.85
C ARG A 215 35.40 -5.80 30.63
N THR A 216 35.16 -7.11 30.47
CA THR A 216 34.16 -7.66 29.53
C THR A 216 32.75 -7.38 30.07
N ASP A 217 32.29 -6.14 29.90
CA ASP A 217 30.89 -5.79 30.13
C ASP A 217 30.02 -6.31 28.94
N LEU A 218 28.97 -5.56 28.60
CA LEU A 218 28.09 -5.78 27.45
C LEU A 218 28.71 -5.54 26.07
N LEU A 219 29.87 -4.90 25.94
CA LEU A 219 30.57 -4.77 24.65
C LEU A 219 31.55 -5.92 24.44
N PHE A 220 31.78 -6.29 23.17
CA PHE A 220 32.86 -7.19 22.81
C PHE A 220 34.24 -6.55 23.04
N VAL A 221 35.26 -7.40 23.16
CA VAL A 221 36.68 -7.01 23.28
C VAL A 221 37.43 -7.45 22.01
N GLY A 222 38.61 -6.88 21.77
CA GLY A 222 39.42 -7.16 20.58
C GLY A 222 38.81 -6.54 19.32
N THR A 223 39.08 -7.15 18.16
CA THR A 223 38.66 -6.63 16.85
C THR A 223 37.15 -6.45 16.73
N VAL A 224 36.36 -7.41 17.26
CA VAL A 224 34.89 -7.33 17.24
C VAL A 224 34.40 -6.13 18.06
N GLY A 225 35.00 -5.87 19.22
CA GLY A 225 34.68 -4.70 20.04
C GLY A 225 35.01 -3.37 19.37
N VAL A 226 36.07 -3.32 18.55
CA VAL A 226 36.40 -2.14 17.75
C VAL A 226 35.33 -1.91 16.68
N ILE A 227 34.93 -2.95 15.95
CA ILE A 227 33.86 -2.87 14.94
C ILE A 227 32.55 -2.42 15.58
N GLU A 228 32.17 -2.98 16.73
CA GLU A 228 30.96 -2.60 17.47
C GLU A 228 30.96 -1.10 17.83
N ARG A 229 32.09 -0.56 18.32
CA ARG A 229 32.21 0.87 18.62
C ARG A 229 32.13 1.75 17.38
N ILE A 230 32.72 1.31 16.26
CA ILE A 230 32.59 2.01 14.97
C ILE A 230 31.12 2.04 14.54
N CYS A 231 30.40 0.92 14.65
CA CYS A 231 28.98 0.85 14.33
C CYS A 231 28.17 1.83 15.19
N ILE A 232 28.42 1.90 16.50
CA ILE A 232 27.71 2.83 17.41
C ILE A 232 27.89 4.29 16.96
N VAL A 233 29.13 4.71 16.69
CA VAL A 233 29.44 6.08 16.27
C VAL A 233 28.84 6.36 14.89
N PHE A 234 29.01 5.43 13.94
CA PHE A 234 28.49 5.56 12.58
C PHE A 234 26.97 5.68 12.57
N VAL A 235 26.25 4.81 13.29
CA VAL A 235 24.79 4.87 13.43
C VAL A 235 24.36 6.18 14.07
N SER A 236 25.01 6.62 15.15
CA SER A 236 24.60 7.82 15.89
C SER A 236 24.80 9.11 15.09
N ILE A 237 25.94 9.27 14.42
CA ILE A 237 26.21 10.44 13.57
C ILE A 237 25.28 10.43 12.35
N SER A 238 25.09 9.27 11.71
CA SER A 238 24.20 9.16 10.56
C SER A 238 22.74 9.42 10.94
N THR A 239 22.31 9.05 12.14
CA THR A 239 20.97 9.35 12.66
C THR A 239 20.73 10.86 12.70
N LEU A 240 21.69 11.65 13.22
CA LEU A 240 21.59 13.11 13.20
C LEU A 240 21.51 13.67 11.78
N PHE A 241 22.32 13.17 10.86
CA PHE A 241 22.28 13.57 9.46
C PHE A 241 20.88 13.31 8.86
N PHE A 242 20.34 12.10 9.03
CA PHE A 242 19.03 11.78 8.47
C PHE A 242 17.87 12.50 9.18
N LEU A 243 17.97 12.81 10.48
CA LEU A 243 17.01 13.67 11.17
C LEU A 243 16.96 15.07 10.53
N MET A 244 18.12 15.67 10.22
CA MET A 244 18.19 16.94 9.50
C MET A 244 17.64 16.81 8.08
N VAL A 245 17.92 15.71 7.37
CA VAL A 245 17.43 15.52 6.00
C VAL A 245 15.90 15.39 5.93
N VAL A 246 15.29 14.70 6.90
CA VAL A 246 13.85 14.44 6.93
C VAL A 246 13.07 15.61 7.53
N ASP A 247 13.65 16.28 8.54
CA ASP A 247 13.08 17.41 9.27
C ASP A 247 11.61 17.20 9.70
N PHE A 248 11.34 16.06 10.34
CA PHE A 248 10.03 15.71 10.87
C PHE A 248 10.02 15.82 12.40
N TRP A 249 9.31 16.80 12.93
CA TRP A 249 9.28 17.17 14.36
C TRP A 249 9.14 15.98 15.32
N ALA A 250 8.31 14.99 14.98
CA ALA A 250 8.06 13.85 15.85
C ALA A 250 9.33 13.00 16.07
N LEU A 251 10.20 12.91 15.07
CA LEU A 251 11.45 12.15 15.16
C LEU A 251 12.51 12.88 16.00
N TRP A 252 12.51 14.22 15.96
CA TRP A 252 13.32 15.03 16.89
C TRP A 252 12.90 14.76 18.34
N VAL A 253 11.59 14.73 18.62
CA VAL A 253 11.07 14.41 19.97
C VAL A 253 11.44 12.99 20.42
N VAL A 254 11.34 11.99 19.53
CA VAL A 254 11.79 10.61 19.79
C VAL A 254 13.27 10.58 20.19
N MET A 255 14.12 11.30 19.45
CA MET A 255 15.55 11.34 19.72
C MET A 255 15.89 12.07 21.03
N ILE A 256 15.23 13.19 21.29
CA ILE A 256 15.37 13.96 22.55
C ILE A 256 14.99 13.08 23.74
N LEU A 257 13.85 12.37 23.68
CA LEU A 257 13.43 11.48 24.76
C LEU A 257 14.46 10.38 25.02
N GLY A 258 15.00 9.76 23.97
CA GLY A 258 16.05 8.74 24.10
C GLY A 258 17.29 9.27 24.81
N MET A 259 17.79 10.44 24.40
CA MET A 259 18.96 11.07 25.01
C MET A 259 18.70 11.54 26.45
N LEU A 260 17.53 12.11 26.74
CA LEU A 260 17.16 12.53 28.10
C LEU A 260 17.08 11.34 29.05
N LEU A 261 16.47 10.23 28.62
CA LEU A 261 16.40 9.01 29.44
C LEU A 261 17.79 8.43 29.73
N LEU A 262 18.65 8.37 28.72
CA LEU A 262 20.05 7.96 28.87
C LEU A 262 20.76 8.81 29.95
N LEU A 263 20.68 10.13 29.83
CA LEU A 263 21.34 11.06 30.74
C LEU A 263 20.72 11.05 32.14
N ALA A 264 19.39 10.90 32.26
CA ALA A 264 18.69 10.84 33.54
C ALA A 264 19.17 9.66 34.40
N PHE A 265 19.25 8.45 33.83
CA PHE A 265 19.80 7.30 34.56
C PHE A 265 21.29 7.44 34.85
N ALA A 266 22.03 8.07 33.94
CA ALA A 266 23.44 8.32 34.17
C ALA A 266 23.71 9.29 35.33
N PHE A 267 22.81 10.24 35.54
CA PHE A 267 22.82 11.12 36.71
C PHE A 267 22.34 10.39 37.98
N LEU A 268 21.24 9.64 37.90
CA LEU A 268 20.68 8.91 39.05
C LEU A 268 21.62 7.81 39.59
N GLN A 269 22.48 7.25 38.75
CA GLN A 269 23.42 6.19 39.13
C GLN A 269 24.87 6.54 38.76
N SER A 270 25.34 7.72 39.14
CA SER A 270 26.67 8.25 38.80
C SER A 270 27.83 7.27 39.03
N ASP A 271 27.75 6.41 40.04
CA ASP A 271 28.79 5.43 40.40
C ASP A 271 29.02 4.35 39.31
N VAL A 272 28.01 4.09 38.48
CA VAL A 272 28.03 3.08 37.43
C VAL A 272 28.76 3.62 36.20
N PHE A 273 28.54 4.89 35.88
CA PHE A 273 29.01 5.53 34.66
C PHE A 273 30.44 6.05 34.82
N GLY A 274 31.27 5.80 33.80
CA GLY A 274 32.70 6.13 33.83
C GLY A 274 33.01 7.61 33.59
N LYS A 275 34.24 7.89 33.16
CA LYS A 275 34.80 9.23 32.90
C LYS A 275 33.84 10.21 32.18
N SER A 276 33.95 11.49 32.53
CA SER A 276 33.15 12.61 32.01
C SER A 276 33.12 12.75 30.48
N ASN A 277 34.14 12.28 29.75
CA ASN A 277 34.23 12.50 28.30
C ASN A 277 33.25 11.65 27.47
N ARG A 278 32.68 10.57 28.02
CA ARG A 278 31.73 9.71 27.30
C ARG A 278 30.37 10.34 27.10
N PHE A 279 30.07 11.36 27.90
CA PHE A 279 28.83 12.11 27.85
C PHE A 279 28.78 13.12 26.70
N VAL A 280 29.93 13.43 26.09
CA VAL A 280 30.00 14.41 24.98
C VAL A 280 29.09 14.00 23.84
N LEU A 281 29.10 12.73 23.41
CA LEU A 281 28.27 12.27 22.30
C LEU A 281 26.75 12.44 22.57
N PRO A 282 26.17 11.89 23.65
CA PRO A 282 24.75 12.10 23.94
C PRO A 282 24.38 13.56 24.19
N PHE A 283 25.22 14.36 24.86
CA PHE A 283 24.92 15.80 25.06
C PHE A 283 24.92 16.56 23.74
N SER A 284 25.88 16.30 22.85
CA SER A 284 25.92 16.94 21.53
C SER A 284 24.69 16.58 20.71
N ILE A 285 24.30 15.29 20.69
CA ILE A 285 23.11 14.83 19.97
C ILE A 285 21.84 15.45 20.55
N LEU A 286 21.72 15.50 21.89
CA LEU A 286 20.59 16.16 22.55
C LEU A 286 20.51 17.64 22.20
N LEU A 287 21.63 18.37 22.31
CA LEU A 287 21.72 19.79 22.01
C LEU A 287 21.32 20.08 20.55
N ILE A 288 21.87 19.32 19.59
CA ILE A 288 21.54 19.44 18.17
C ILE A 288 20.06 19.11 17.93
N SER A 289 19.54 18.07 18.57
CA SER A 289 18.14 17.66 18.39
C SER A 289 17.16 18.70 18.94
N VAL A 290 17.47 19.32 20.10
CA VAL A 290 16.68 20.42 20.66
C VAL A 290 16.77 21.66 19.77
N LEU A 291 17.96 21.97 19.25
CA LEU A 291 18.16 23.12 18.36
C LEU A 291 17.30 23.01 17.08
N PHE A 292 17.36 21.87 16.39
CA PHE A 292 16.61 21.64 15.15
C PHE A 292 15.15 21.23 15.35
N LEU A 293 14.68 21.06 16.59
CA LEU A 293 13.25 21.00 16.87
C LEU A 293 12.56 22.35 16.57
N PHE A 294 13.28 23.47 16.76
CA PHE A 294 12.74 24.82 16.60
C PHE A 294 13.31 25.57 15.40
N LEU A 295 14.45 25.13 14.86
CA LEU A 295 15.08 25.74 13.69
C LEU A 295 14.87 24.86 12.45
N PRO A 296 14.59 25.45 11.27
CA PRO A 296 14.48 24.70 10.04
C PRO A 296 15.80 24.03 9.70
N SER A 297 15.74 22.82 9.16
CA SER A 297 16.94 22.13 8.74
C SER A 297 17.69 22.87 7.63
N PRO A 298 19.04 22.94 7.69
CA PRO A 298 19.85 23.51 6.62
C PRO A 298 19.95 22.59 5.40
N LEU A 299 19.58 21.30 5.53
CA LEU A 299 19.70 20.31 4.47
C LEU A 299 18.39 20.23 3.66
N LYS A 300 18.45 20.59 2.38
CA LYS A 300 17.31 20.49 1.44
C LYS A 300 17.59 19.45 0.37
N LEU A 301 17.47 18.17 0.71
CA LEU A 301 17.52 17.09 -0.28
C LEU A 301 16.15 16.89 -0.91
N LYS A 302 16.10 16.71 -2.23
CA LYS A 302 14.88 16.33 -2.95
C LYS A 302 14.59 14.84 -2.71
N LEU A 303 13.92 14.53 -1.60
CA LEU A 303 13.46 13.19 -1.27
C LEU A 303 12.02 12.95 -1.77
N PRO A 304 11.62 11.68 -1.98
CA PRO A 304 10.23 11.33 -2.23
C PRO A 304 9.34 11.84 -1.09
N LEU A 305 8.24 12.50 -1.45
CA LEU A 305 7.28 13.02 -0.48
C LEU A 305 6.54 11.85 0.20
N VAL A 306 6.63 11.79 1.53
CA VAL A 306 5.85 10.83 2.33
C VAL A 306 4.60 11.52 2.85
N VAL A 307 3.45 11.13 2.31
CA VAL A 307 2.14 11.71 2.65
C VAL A 307 1.39 10.77 3.58
N SER A 308 0.66 11.34 4.54
CA SER A 308 -0.18 10.59 5.48
C SER A 308 -1.38 11.47 5.89
N PRO A 309 -2.50 10.87 6.35
CA PRO A 309 -3.60 11.64 6.92
C PRO A 309 -3.11 12.50 8.09
N SER A 310 -3.79 13.62 8.36
CA SER A 310 -3.50 14.43 9.56
C SER A 310 -3.90 13.67 10.84
N TYR A 311 -3.44 14.11 12.01
CA TYR A 311 -3.93 13.56 13.29
C TYR A 311 -5.42 13.78 13.48
N ALA A 312 -5.92 14.96 13.09
CA ALA A 312 -7.34 15.29 13.17
C ALA A 312 -8.17 14.33 12.29
N THR A 313 -7.79 14.17 11.03
CA THR A 313 -8.42 13.22 10.10
C THR A 313 -8.37 11.79 10.64
N SER A 314 -7.20 11.34 11.11
CA SER A 314 -7.02 10.00 11.66
C SER A 314 -7.93 9.75 12.87
N SER A 315 -7.99 10.70 13.80
CA SER A 315 -8.85 10.60 14.99
C SER A 315 -10.34 10.69 14.64
N GLY A 316 -10.69 11.47 13.62
CA GLY A 316 -12.05 11.54 13.09
C GLY A 316 -12.51 10.18 12.57
N ILE A 317 -11.70 9.53 11.73
CA ILE A 317 -11.99 8.18 11.22
C ILE A 317 -12.16 7.17 12.35
N VAL A 318 -11.27 7.17 13.36
CA VAL A 318 -11.40 6.29 14.53
C VAL A 318 -12.75 6.51 15.23
N ARG A 319 -13.17 7.78 15.41
CA ARG A 319 -14.45 8.10 16.04
C ARG A 319 -15.63 7.61 15.20
N GLU A 320 -15.60 7.79 13.88
CA GLU A 320 -16.65 7.31 12.98
C GLU A 320 -16.79 5.78 13.05
N VAL A 321 -15.67 5.05 12.93
CA VAL A 321 -15.64 3.58 13.06
C VAL A 321 -16.22 3.11 14.40
N TRP A 322 -15.87 3.78 15.50
CA TRP A 322 -16.40 3.44 16.82
C TRP A 322 -17.89 3.75 16.98
N SER A 323 -18.41 4.74 16.26
CA SER A 323 -19.82 5.14 16.32
C SER A 323 -20.74 4.24 15.48
N GLU A 324 -20.20 3.52 14.50
CA GLU A 324 -20.97 2.71 13.56
C GLU A 324 -21.73 1.56 14.25
N HIS A 325 -21.07 0.83 15.15
CA HIS A 325 -21.67 -0.30 15.87
C HIS A 325 -20.89 -0.62 17.16
N PRO A 326 -21.53 -1.10 18.24
CA PRO A 326 -20.83 -1.48 19.48
C PRO A 326 -19.70 -2.49 19.27
N ILE A 327 -19.87 -3.42 18.32
CA ILE A 327 -18.82 -4.39 17.97
C ILE A 327 -17.58 -3.67 17.40
N ARG A 328 -17.77 -2.68 16.52
CA ARG A 328 -16.67 -1.88 15.94
C ARG A 328 -15.95 -1.05 17.00
N LEU A 329 -16.66 -0.50 18.00
CA LEU A 329 -16.01 0.11 19.16
C LEU A 329 -15.11 -0.89 19.90
N THR A 330 -15.60 -2.11 20.16
CA THR A 330 -14.87 -3.09 20.96
C THR A 330 -13.68 -3.72 20.22
N PHE A 331 -13.88 -4.16 18.97
CA PHE A 331 -12.93 -4.97 18.21
C PHE A 331 -12.49 -4.36 16.87
N GLY A 332 -12.99 -3.16 16.53
CA GLY A 332 -12.56 -2.44 15.34
C GLY A 332 -13.11 -3.00 14.04
N SER A 333 -12.55 -2.51 12.95
CA SER A 333 -12.89 -2.90 11.58
C SER A 333 -12.27 -4.24 11.14
N GLY A 334 -11.18 -4.65 11.80
CA GLY A 334 -10.40 -5.84 11.50
C GLY A 334 -8.96 -5.50 11.08
N PRO A 335 -7.97 -6.37 11.35
CA PRO A 335 -6.60 -6.17 10.88
C PRO A 335 -6.47 -5.86 9.38
N GLY A 336 -5.64 -4.87 9.04
CA GLY A 336 -5.37 -4.46 7.66
C GLY A 336 -6.49 -3.72 6.93
N THR A 337 -7.59 -3.36 7.62
CA THR A 337 -8.79 -2.76 6.98
C THR A 337 -8.89 -1.25 7.07
N PHE A 338 -7.86 -0.56 7.58
CA PHE A 338 -7.89 0.91 7.69
C PHE A 338 -8.13 1.62 6.35
N VAL A 339 -7.73 1.01 5.23
CA VAL A 339 -8.02 1.54 3.89
C VAL A 339 -9.53 1.62 3.62
N ASP A 340 -10.30 0.62 4.08
CA ASP A 340 -11.76 0.56 3.94
C ASP A 340 -12.40 1.65 4.82
N ASP A 341 -11.90 1.81 6.05
CA ASP A 341 -12.35 2.86 6.98
C ASP A 341 -12.06 4.25 6.42
N TYR A 342 -10.87 4.44 5.85
CA TYR A 342 -10.47 5.70 5.24
C TYR A 342 -11.35 6.05 4.05
N THR A 343 -11.62 5.11 3.13
CA THR A 343 -12.47 5.38 1.95
C THR A 343 -13.88 5.76 2.36
N LYS A 344 -14.44 5.10 3.37
CA LYS A 344 -15.81 5.35 3.84
C LYS A 344 -15.94 6.70 4.57
N TYR A 345 -14.97 7.03 5.42
CA TYR A 345 -15.05 8.19 6.33
C TYR A 345 -14.11 9.34 5.95
N LYS A 346 -13.55 9.35 4.72
CA LYS A 346 -12.69 10.42 4.21
C LYS A 346 -13.41 11.77 4.30
N PRO A 347 -12.86 12.80 4.96
CA PRO A 347 -13.49 14.12 5.00
C PRO A 347 -13.56 14.77 3.61
N GLN A 348 -14.66 15.45 3.30
CA GLN A 348 -14.85 16.16 2.02
C GLN A 348 -13.73 17.18 1.74
N GLY A 349 -13.18 17.83 2.78
CA GLY A 349 -12.07 18.78 2.63
C GLY A 349 -10.82 18.20 1.95
N VAL A 350 -10.61 16.87 2.00
CA VAL A 350 -9.49 16.21 1.29
C VAL A 350 -9.66 16.29 -0.22
N ASN A 351 -10.90 16.39 -0.73
CA ASN A 351 -11.16 16.45 -2.17
C ASN A 351 -10.65 17.73 -2.84
N GLN A 352 -10.49 18.79 -2.04
CA GLN A 352 -9.93 20.07 -2.48
C GLN A 352 -8.39 20.07 -2.51
N THR A 353 -7.75 18.96 -2.13
CA THR A 353 -6.29 18.81 -2.14
C THR A 353 -5.84 17.98 -3.33
N MET A 354 -4.53 18.00 -3.63
CA MET A 354 -3.92 17.11 -4.62
C MET A 354 -4.01 15.61 -4.27
N PHE A 355 -4.41 15.25 -3.05
CA PHE A 355 -4.49 13.87 -2.55
C PHE A 355 -5.92 13.30 -2.57
N TRP A 356 -6.85 13.95 -3.27
CA TRP A 356 -8.27 13.58 -3.29
C TRP A 356 -8.53 12.11 -3.70
N ASN A 357 -7.68 11.55 -4.56
CA ASN A 357 -7.75 10.18 -5.08
C ASN A 357 -6.87 9.18 -4.31
N VAL A 358 -6.15 9.62 -3.28
CA VAL A 358 -5.27 8.75 -2.50
C VAL A 358 -6.08 8.02 -1.43
N ARG A 359 -5.96 6.69 -1.41
CA ARG A 359 -6.52 5.82 -0.36
C ARG A 359 -5.42 5.47 0.63
N PHE A 360 -5.46 6.06 1.82
CA PHE A 360 -4.44 5.78 2.83
C PHE A 360 -4.75 4.47 3.55
N ASP A 361 -3.74 3.61 3.62
CA ASP A 361 -3.82 2.27 4.21
C ASP A 361 -3.51 2.24 5.71
N ARG A 362 -3.16 3.40 6.29
CA ARG A 362 -2.83 3.56 7.70
C ARG A 362 -3.11 4.98 8.19
N ALA A 363 -3.39 5.11 9.47
CA ALA A 363 -3.55 6.38 10.15
C ALA A 363 -2.19 7.10 10.33
N LYS A 364 -2.23 8.34 10.83
CA LYS A 364 -1.02 9.11 11.14
C LYS A 364 -0.10 8.40 12.14
N SER A 365 -0.65 7.66 13.09
CA SER A 365 0.11 6.85 14.05
C SER A 365 -0.36 5.41 14.11
N HIS A 366 0.54 4.51 14.52
CA HIS A 366 0.20 3.09 14.65
C HIS A 366 -0.90 2.86 15.69
N VAL A 367 -0.91 3.62 16.79
CA VAL A 367 -1.96 3.55 17.81
C VAL A 367 -3.33 3.94 17.23
N MET A 368 -3.41 4.95 16.38
CA MET A 368 -4.66 5.33 15.71
C MET A 368 -5.11 4.26 14.70
N THR A 369 -4.16 3.64 13.98
CA THR A 369 -4.49 2.50 13.11
C THR A 369 -5.07 1.36 13.93
N MET A 370 -4.44 0.97 15.05
CA MET A 370 -4.96 -0.08 15.94
C MET A 370 -6.31 0.28 16.56
N ALA A 371 -6.52 1.55 16.91
CA ALA A 371 -7.79 2.01 17.47
C ALA A 371 -8.95 1.79 16.49
N ALA A 372 -8.74 2.09 15.20
CA ALA A 372 -9.72 1.80 14.16
C ALA A 372 -9.85 0.28 13.89
N THR A 373 -8.73 -0.43 13.73
CA THR A 373 -8.75 -1.81 13.21
C THR A 373 -8.92 -2.89 14.28
N PHE A 374 -8.33 -2.73 15.46
CA PHE A 374 -8.41 -3.70 16.57
C PHE A 374 -9.40 -3.26 17.66
N GLY A 375 -9.97 -2.06 17.53
CA GLY A 375 -10.90 -1.47 18.49
C GLY A 375 -10.26 -1.12 19.83
N VAL A 376 -11.12 -0.76 20.78
CA VAL A 376 -10.70 -0.36 22.14
C VAL A 376 -10.04 -1.52 22.87
N VAL A 377 -10.54 -2.76 22.74
CA VAL A 377 -10.01 -3.91 23.49
C VAL A 377 -8.59 -4.24 23.03
N GLY A 378 -8.33 -4.30 21.73
CA GLY A 378 -6.99 -4.58 21.21
C GLY A 378 -6.00 -3.46 21.50
N THR A 379 -6.45 -2.21 21.38
CA THR A 379 -5.61 -1.05 21.70
C THR A 379 -5.24 -1.01 23.18
N LEU A 380 -6.20 -1.24 24.09
CA LEU A 380 -5.94 -1.32 25.53
C LEU A 380 -5.05 -2.52 25.89
N ALA A 381 -5.25 -3.68 25.26
CA ALA A 381 -4.39 -4.84 25.49
C ALA A 381 -2.93 -4.56 25.09
N TRP A 382 -2.70 -3.86 23.98
CA TRP A 382 -1.37 -3.40 23.58
C TRP A 382 -0.77 -2.41 24.59
N ILE A 383 -1.57 -1.43 25.05
CA ILE A 383 -1.15 -0.48 26.10
C ILE A 383 -0.77 -1.23 27.39
N LEU A 384 -1.51 -2.29 27.77
CA LEU A 384 -1.17 -3.11 28.94
C LEU A 384 0.17 -3.84 28.77
N VAL A 385 0.49 -4.33 27.56
CA VAL A 385 1.83 -4.88 27.26
C VAL A 385 2.89 -3.81 27.50
N VAL A 386 2.71 -2.61 26.94
CA VAL A 386 3.63 -1.47 27.09
C VAL A 386 3.81 -1.11 28.56
N LEU A 387 2.72 -0.84 29.28
CA LEU A 387 2.76 -0.44 30.69
C LEU A 387 3.41 -1.52 31.55
N PHE A 388 3.07 -2.80 31.35
CA PHE A 388 3.62 -3.87 32.17
C PHE A 388 5.13 -4.04 31.95
N VAL A 389 5.58 -4.12 30.68
CA VAL A 389 7.00 -4.25 30.36
C VAL A 389 7.77 -3.03 30.86
N GLY A 390 7.25 -1.82 30.61
CA GLY A 390 7.87 -0.56 31.02
C GLY A 390 7.98 -0.40 32.53
N ILE A 391 6.89 -0.64 33.28
CA ILE A 391 6.88 -0.53 34.75
C ILE A 391 7.81 -1.56 35.38
N LYS A 392 7.85 -2.80 34.86
CA LYS A 392 8.75 -3.83 35.39
C LYS A 392 10.22 -3.48 35.14
N ALA A 393 10.57 -3.07 33.92
CA ALA A 393 11.93 -2.63 33.60
C ALA A 393 12.34 -1.42 34.45
N LEU A 394 11.48 -0.39 34.55
CA LEU A 394 11.74 0.79 35.37
C LEU A 394 11.87 0.44 36.86
N SER A 395 11.00 -0.41 37.39
CA SER A 395 11.09 -0.86 38.78
C SER A 395 12.39 -1.62 39.04
N GLN A 396 12.89 -2.40 38.08
CA GLN A 396 14.17 -3.08 38.20
C GLN A 396 15.31 -2.06 38.23
N LEU A 397 15.29 -1.10 37.30
CA LEU A 397 16.31 -0.06 37.18
C LEU A 397 16.41 0.84 38.42
N LEU A 398 15.29 1.10 39.10
CA LEU A 398 15.24 1.94 40.30
C LEU A 398 15.59 1.18 41.60
N LYS A 399 15.31 -0.12 41.68
CA LYS A 399 15.54 -0.93 42.90
C LYS A 399 16.95 -1.52 42.97
N GLU A 400 17.49 -1.94 41.84
CA GLU A 400 18.83 -2.53 41.76
C GLU A 400 19.88 -1.43 41.55
N ARG A 401 21.03 -1.55 42.23
CA ARG A 401 22.19 -0.70 41.92
C ARG A 401 22.90 -1.25 40.70
N GLY A 402 23.23 -0.40 39.72
CA GLY A 402 23.72 -0.77 38.39
C GLY A 402 25.13 -1.36 38.29
N GLN A 403 25.57 -2.04 39.34
CA GLN A 403 26.82 -2.79 39.37
C GLN A 403 26.71 -4.16 38.68
N THR A 404 25.49 -4.67 38.46
CA THR A 404 25.26 -5.96 37.78
C THR A 404 25.19 -5.81 36.26
N GLU A 405 25.68 -6.80 35.52
CA GLU A 405 25.52 -6.85 34.05
C GLU A 405 24.03 -6.90 33.64
N GLU A 406 23.18 -7.50 34.47
CA GLU A 406 21.74 -7.58 34.22
C GLU A 406 21.06 -6.21 34.26
N TRP A 407 21.43 -5.37 35.22
CA TRP A 407 20.94 -3.99 35.29
C TRP A 407 21.39 -3.20 34.07
N LYS A 408 22.67 -3.31 33.68
CA LYS A 408 23.21 -2.61 32.50
C LYS A 408 22.49 -3.01 31.22
N ALA A 409 22.17 -4.29 31.04
CA ALA A 409 21.42 -4.79 29.89
C ALA A 409 19.98 -4.24 29.88
N THR A 410 19.32 -4.25 31.04
CA THR A 410 17.97 -3.68 31.22
C THR A 410 17.96 -2.20 30.89
N TYR A 411 18.99 -1.46 31.30
CA TYR A 411 19.16 -0.03 31.01
C TYR A 411 19.25 0.22 29.51
N VAL A 412 20.15 -0.48 28.81
CA VAL A 412 20.35 -0.36 27.35
C VAL A 412 19.08 -0.70 26.57
N LEU A 413 18.38 -1.76 26.98
CA LEU A 413 17.11 -2.14 26.37
C LEU A 413 16.02 -1.09 26.62
N PHE A 414 15.89 -0.58 27.84
CA PHE A 414 14.84 0.34 28.23
C PHE A 414 14.96 1.69 27.51
N VAL A 415 16.16 2.26 27.44
CA VAL A 415 16.43 3.53 26.75
C VAL A 415 16.27 3.44 25.24
N ALA A 416 16.35 2.25 24.64
CA ALA A 416 16.03 2.02 23.24
C ALA A 416 14.52 1.76 23.02
N TRP A 417 13.90 1.01 23.94
CA TRP A 417 12.50 0.61 23.84
C TRP A 417 11.53 1.77 24.06
N VAL A 418 11.81 2.71 24.98
CA VAL A 418 10.90 3.85 25.22
C VAL A 418 10.77 4.77 23.99
N PRO A 419 11.86 5.21 23.33
CA PRO A 419 11.76 5.95 22.07
C PRO A 419 11.03 5.17 20.97
N LEU A 420 11.21 3.85 20.89
CA LEU A 420 10.48 3.01 19.94
C LEU A 420 8.96 3.07 20.21
N VAL A 421 8.53 2.90 21.45
CA VAL A 421 7.11 3.03 21.83
C VAL A 421 6.59 4.43 21.47
N LEU A 422 7.34 5.48 21.80
CA LEU A 422 6.96 6.84 21.44
C LEU A 422 6.82 7.01 19.92
N SER A 423 7.71 6.42 19.13
CA SER A 423 7.65 6.47 17.67
C SER A 423 6.37 5.82 17.13
N LEU A 424 5.88 4.73 17.75
CA LEU A 424 4.62 4.06 17.37
C LEU A 424 3.38 4.88 17.79
N VAL A 425 3.50 5.68 18.85
CA VAL A 425 2.44 6.60 19.30
C VAL A 425 2.35 7.83 18.39
N LEU A 426 3.49 8.34 17.94
CA LEU A 426 3.55 9.56 17.13
C LEU A 426 3.45 9.28 15.63
N TYR A 427 3.87 8.12 15.14
CA TYR A 427 3.98 7.83 13.70
C TYR A 427 3.51 6.42 13.33
N SER A 428 3.19 6.24 12.05
CA SER A 428 2.78 4.95 11.48
C SER A 428 3.91 3.91 11.53
N SER A 429 3.57 2.64 11.64
CA SER A 429 4.53 1.53 11.71
C SER A 429 4.64 0.76 10.39
N ASN A 430 5.64 -0.12 10.33
CA ASN A 430 5.84 -1.14 9.32
C ASN A 430 6.36 -2.46 9.96
N MET A 431 6.68 -3.48 9.16
CA MET A 431 7.17 -4.77 9.65
C MET A 431 8.42 -4.64 10.54
N THR A 432 9.38 -3.79 10.18
CA THR A 432 10.65 -3.66 10.90
C THR A 432 10.47 -3.06 12.29
N LEU A 433 9.65 -2.01 12.43
CA LEU A 433 9.37 -1.41 13.75
C LEU A 433 8.55 -2.33 14.64
N GLN A 434 7.58 -3.07 14.08
CA GLN A 434 6.83 -4.08 14.84
C GLN A 434 7.73 -5.20 15.33
N PHE A 435 8.58 -5.75 14.45
CA PHE A 435 9.55 -6.76 14.83
C PHE A 435 10.47 -6.26 15.95
N LEU A 436 10.96 -5.03 15.84
CA LEU A 436 11.82 -4.43 16.87
C LEU A 436 11.07 -4.25 18.20
N PHE A 437 9.79 -3.84 18.15
CA PHE A 437 8.97 -3.67 19.35
C PHE A 437 8.81 -4.98 20.11
N TRP A 438 8.42 -6.06 19.43
CA TRP A 438 8.24 -7.37 20.06
C TRP A 438 9.56 -7.99 20.52
N THR A 439 10.64 -7.78 19.75
CA THR A 439 11.98 -8.25 20.11
C THR A 439 12.49 -7.56 21.39
N LEU A 440 12.50 -6.23 21.44
CA LEU A 440 12.97 -5.48 22.60
C LEU A 440 12.06 -5.72 23.83
N SER A 441 10.74 -5.82 23.62
CA SER A 441 9.81 -6.16 24.70
C SER A 441 10.07 -7.56 25.25
N GLY A 442 10.34 -8.55 24.39
CA GLY A 442 10.67 -9.92 24.80
C GLY A 442 11.99 -9.99 25.57
N LEU A 443 13.01 -9.24 25.14
CA LEU A 443 14.31 -9.15 25.83
C LEU A 443 14.21 -8.48 27.20
N LEU A 444 13.42 -7.41 27.33
CA LEU A 444 13.12 -6.78 28.62
C LEU A 444 12.33 -7.72 29.54
N ALA A 445 11.32 -8.39 29.00
CA ALA A 445 10.52 -9.36 29.72
C ALA A 445 11.37 -10.54 30.23
N ALA A 446 12.37 -10.99 29.46
CA ALA A 446 13.34 -12.01 29.86
C ALA A 446 14.19 -11.62 31.08
N ARG A 447 14.25 -10.32 31.42
CA ARG A 447 15.02 -9.81 32.57
C ARG A 447 14.21 -9.63 33.84
N GLY A 448 12.89 -9.50 33.73
CA GLY A 448 12.03 -9.44 34.89
C GLY A 448 12.10 -10.71 35.76
N VAL A 449 11.84 -10.56 37.05
CA VAL A 449 11.70 -11.69 37.98
C VAL A 449 10.43 -12.47 37.63
N VAL A 450 10.59 -13.49 36.79
CA VAL A 450 9.52 -14.41 36.39
C VAL A 450 9.84 -15.78 36.96
N ARG A 451 8.88 -16.39 37.67
CA ARG A 451 9.09 -17.73 38.26
C ARG A 451 9.23 -18.74 37.13
N LEU A 452 10.38 -19.40 37.06
CA LEU A 452 10.56 -20.55 36.19
C LEU A 452 9.70 -21.69 36.75
N ARG A 453 8.69 -22.12 35.98
CA ARG A 453 7.95 -23.33 36.29
C ARG A 453 8.55 -24.45 35.46
N GLU A 454 9.07 -25.44 36.17
CA GLU A 454 9.54 -26.68 35.58
C GLU A 454 8.58 -27.80 35.95
N ALA A 455 8.12 -28.54 34.96
CA ALA A 455 7.38 -29.78 35.17
C ALA A 455 8.15 -30.93 34.51
N ASP A 456 8.66 -31.85 35.31
CA ASP A 456 9.30 -33.08 34.83
C ASP A 456 8.21 -34.14 34.64
N PHE A 457 7.93 -34.47 33.38
CA PHE A 457 6.92 -35.46 33.02
C PHE A 457 7.55 -36.79 32.55
N SER A 458 8.86 -36.99 32.77
CA SER A 458 9.52 -38.28 32.54
C SER A 458 8.87 -39.43 33.32
N LYS A 459 8.22 -39.12 34.45
CA LYS A 459 7.55 -40.09 35.33
C LYS A 459 6.04 -40.24 35.06
N SER A 460 5.45 -39.44 34.17
CA SER A 460 4.01 -39.48 33.88
C SER A 460 3.75 -39.73 32.39
N PRO A 461 3.39 -40.97 32.00
CA PRO A 461 3.10 -41.29 30.60
C PRO A 461 1.99 -40.43 30.00
N LYS A 462 0.97 -40.05 30.79
CA LYS A 462 -0.15 -39.21 30.34
C LYS A 462 0.32 -37.81 29.91
N TRP A 463 1.16 -37.16 30.72
CA TRP A 463 1.68 -35.83 30.41
C TRP A 463 2.73 -35.86 29.29
N GLY A 464 3.55 -36.91 29.23
CA GLY A 464 4.46 -37.13 28.09
C GLY A 464 3.70 -37.28 26.77
N LEU A 465 2.61 -38.04 26.76
CA LEU A 465 1.75 -38.18 25.57
C LEU A 465 1.08 -36.85 25.19
N ALA A 466 0.52 -36.12 26.17
CA ALA A 466 -0.13 -34.84 25.92
C ALA A 466 0.84 -33.79 25.34
N CYS A 467 2.07 -33.71 25.84
CA CYS A 467 3.09 -32.79 25.33
C CYS A 467 3.51 -33.16 23.90
N SER A 468 3.77 -34.45 23.64
CA SER A 468 4.09 -34.93 22.29
C SER A 468 2.94 -34.68 21.30
N PHE A 469 1.70 -34.91 21.72
CA PHE A 469 0.52 -34.64 20.90
C PHE A 469 0.39 -33.13 20.60
N GLY A 470 0.55 -32.27 21.60
CA GLY A 470 0.55 -30.82 21.42
C GLY A 470 1.67 -30.35 20.48
N PHE A 471 2.87 -30.92 20.60
CA PHE A 471 3.98 -30.65 19.68
C PHE A 471 3.65 -31.04 18.23
N VAL A 472 3.05 -32.22 18.02
CA VAL A 472 2.62 -32.67 16.69
C VAL A 472 1.57 -31.73 16.11
N LEU A 473 0.60 -31.26 16.90
CA LEU A 473 -0.39 -30.28 16.44
C LEU A 473 0.28 -28.96 16.00
N VAL A 474 1.23 -28.45 16.79
CA VAL A 474 1.98 -27.25 16.41
C VAL A 474 2.80 -27.49 15.15
N LEU A 475 3.43 -28.66 15.00
CA LEU A 475 4.18 -29.03 13.81
C LEU A 475 3.29 -29.04 12.56
N VAL A 476 2.10 -29.65 12.64
CA VAL A 476 1.14 -29.65 11.53
C VAL A 476 0.70 -28.23 11.19
N ALA A 477 0.39 -27.39 12.18
CA ALA A 477 0.02 -25.99 11.96
C ALA A 477 1.16 -25.19 11.30
N VAL A 478 2.41 -25.41 11.73
CA VAL A 478 3.61 -24.79 11.13
C VAL A 478 3.77 -25.23 9.67
N VAL A 479 3.68 -26.53 9.37
CA VAL A 479 3.81 -27.04 8.00
C VAL A 479 2.70 -26.48 7.10
N ALA A 480 1.45 -26.47 7.56
CA ALA A 480 0.33 -25.89 6.83
C ALA A 480 0.55 -24.39 6.55
N THR A 481 1.02 -23.64 7.55
CA THR A 481 1.28 -22.21 7.41
C THR A 481 2.45 -21.94 6.45
N LEU A 482 3.52 -22.73 6.51
CA LEU A 482 4.64 -22.63 5.57
C LEU A 482 4.21 -22.96 4.14
N PHE A 483 3.34 -23.96 3.96
CA PHE A 483 2.79 -24.30 2.65
C PHE A 483 1.96 -23.15 2.07
N VAL A 484 1.03 -22.58 2.85
CA VAL A 484 0.21 -21.42 2.44
C VAL A 484 1.09 -20.20 2.15
N THR A 485 2.11 -19.95 2.98
CA THR A 485 3.07 -18.84 2.77
C THR A 485 3.86 -19.05 1.48
N GLY A 486 4.30 -20.28 1.20
CA GLY A 486 4.99 -20.64 -0.04
C GLY A 486 4.12 -20.46 -1.28
N GLN A 487 2.88 -20.95 -1.25
CA GLN A 487 1.91 -20.75 -2.33
C GLN A 487 1.63 -19.27 -2.60
N ARG A 488 1.42 -18.49 -1.53
CA ARG A 488 1.27 -17.04 -1.62
C ARG A 488 2.49 -16.39 -2.27
N TYR A 489 3.70 -16.75 -1.83
CA TYR A 489 4.93 -16.17 -2.35
C TYR A 489 5.15 -16.47 -3.84
N VAL A 490 4.85 -17.70 -4.29
CA VAL A 490 4.87 -18.06 -5.71
C VAL A 490 3.86 -17.20 -6.50
N SER A 491 2.68 -16.99 -5.94
CA SER A 491 1.64 -16.16 -6.55
C SER A 491 2.06 -14.70 -6.68
N GLU A 492 2.70 -14.12 -5.65
CA GLU A 492 3.21 -12.75 -5.64
C GLU A 492 4.34 -12.54 -6.67
N VAL A 493 5.21 -13.53 -6.85
CA VAL A 493 6.25 -13.51 -7.89
C VAL A 493 5.62 -13.54 -9.29
N ALA A 494 4.64 -14.42 -9.51
CA ALA A 494 3.93 -14.48 -10.79
C ALA A 494 3.19 -13.16 -11.08
N PHE A 495 2.53 -12.58 -10.07
CA PHE A 495 1.87 -11.28 -10.19
C PHE A 495 2.85 -10.15 -10.50
N ALA A 496 3.99 -10.10 -9.83
CA ALA A 496 5.04 -9.13 -10.12
C ALA A 496 5.62 -9.27 -11.53
N GLN A 497 5.71 -10.49 -12.05
CA GLN A 497 6.09 -10.74 -13.45
C GLN A 497 5.03 -10.19 -14.41
N ALA A 498 3.74 -10.41 -14.14
CA ALA A 498 2.65 -9.83 -14.95
C ALA A 498 2.74 -8.29 -15.00
N VAL A 499 2.94 -7.64 -13.85
CA VAL A 499 3.08 -6.18 -13.77
C VAL A 499 4.32 -5.68 -14.52
N ARG A 500 5.43 -6.43 -14.51
CA ARG A 500 6.64 -6.07 -15.27
C ARG A 500 6.43 -6.21 -16.77
N LEU A 501 5.76 -7.28 -17.21
CA LEU A 501 5.41 -7.50 -18.62
C LEU A 501 4.50 -6.39 -19.13
N ASP A 502 3.50 -5.99 -18.34
CA ASP A 502 2.61 -4.87 -18.63
C ASP A 502 3.36 -3.55 -18.79
N ARG A 503 4.27 -3.23 -17.86
CA ARG A 503 5.15 -2.04 -17.96
C ARG A 503 6.08 -2.06 -19.17
N GLN A 504 6.41 -3.24 -19.68
CA GLN A 504 7.22 -3.45 -20.88
C GLN A 504 6.37 -3.48 -22.15
N GLN A 505 5.05 -3.26 -22.05
CA GLN A 505 4.09 -3.35 -23.15
C GLN A 505 4.16 -4.71 -23.88
N ALA A 506 4.41 -5.79 -23.12
CA ALA A 506 4.42 -7.14 -23.66
C ALA A 506 3.03 -7.57 -24.15
N PRO A 507 2.93 -8.57 -25.04
CA PRO A 507 1.64 -9.09 -25.51
C PRO A 507 0.72 -9.52 -24.36
N THR A 508 -0.56 -9.17 -24.46
CA THR A 508 -1.57 -9.39 -23.40
C THR A 508 -1.69 -10.87 -23.00
N GLU A 509 -1.43 -11.79 -23.92
CA GLU A 509 -1.42 -13.24 -23.67
C GLU A 509 -0.37 -13.65 -22.64
N GLN A 510 0.83 -13.06 -22.69
CA GLN A 510 1.90 -13.34 -21.73
C GLN A 510 1.54 -12.80 -20.33
N ILE A 511 0.89 -11.64 -20.29
CA ILE A 511 0.38 -11.03 -19.05
C ILE A 511 -0.70 -11.94 -18.45
N LEU A 512 -1.65 -12.40 -19.27
CA LEU A 512 -2.71 -13.32 -18.87
C LEU A 512 -2.19 -14.64 -18.35
N GLU A 513 -1.14 -15.21 -18.96
CA GLU A 513 -0.50 -16.43 -18.48
C GLU A 513 -0.02 -16.27 -17.03
N LYS A 514 0.70 -15.17 -16.74
CA LYS A 514 1.21 -14.88 -15.40
C LYS A 514 0.11 -14.57 -14.39
N LEU A 515 -0.95 -13.85 -14.80
CA LEU A 515 -2.10 -13.60 -13.93
C LEU A 515 -2.88 -14.89 -13.62
N ARG A 516 -3.07 -15.78 -14.61
CA ARG A 516 -3.67 -17.11 -14.40
C ARG A 516 -2.84 -17.96 -13.46
N GLN A 517 -1.50 -17.95 -13.60
CA GLN A 517 -0.59 -18.64 -12.69
C GLN A 517 -0.72 -18.11 -11.25
N SER A 518 -0.82 -16.79 -11.08
CA SER A 518 -1.01 -16.13 -9.79
C SER A 518 -2.32 -16.57 -9.13
N VAL A 519 -3.44 -16.52 -9.86
CA VAL A 519 -4.76 -16.95 -9.38
C VAL A 519 -4.80 -18.45 -9.07
N ALA A 520 -4.18 -19.29 -9.90
CA ALA A 520 -4.13 -20.73 -9.68
C ALA A 520 -3.33 -21.11 -8.42
N SER A 521 -2.27 -20.35 -8.11
CA SER A 521 -1.44 -20.59 -6.93
C SER A 521 -2.07 -20.03 -5.64
N ASN A 522 -2.82 -18.94 -5.74
CA ASN A 522 -3.50 -18.31 -4.61
C ASN A 522 -4.83 -17.64 -5.04
N GLY A 523 -5.92 -18.40 -4.97
CA GLY A 523 -7.27 -17.96 -5.34
C GLY A 523 -8.01 -17.15 -4.27
N TRP A 524 -7.30 -16.61 -3.27
CA TRP A 524 -7.88 -15.88 -2.13
C TRP A 524 -7.66 -14.37 -2.18
N SER A 525 -6.84 -13.87 -3.10
CA SER A 525 -6.57 -12.44 -3.28
C SER A 525 -7.47 -11.84 -4.35
N ASP A 526 -8.26 -10.83 -3.97
CA ASP A 526 -9.09 -10.05 -4.88
C ASP A 526 -8.25 -9.27 -5.89
N ILE A 527 -7.03 -8.86 -5.52
CA ILE A 527 -6.10 -8.11 -6.37
C ILE A 527 -5.81 -8.90 -7.65
N TYR A 528 -5.55 -10.21 -7.54
CA TYR A 528 -5.22 -11.03 -8.70
C TYR A 528 -6.41 -11.18 -9.65
N TYR A 529 -7.62 -11.38 -9.11
CA TYR A 529 -8.83 -11.47 -9.91
C TYR A 529 -9.21 -10.13 -10.56
N ARG A 530 -9.04 -9.00 -9.86
CA ARG A 530 -9.29 -7.66 -10.40
C ARG A 530 -8.37 -7.33 -11.58
N ASN A 531 -7.09 -7.66 -11.46
CA ASN A 531 -6.12 -7.47 -12.54
C ASN A 531 -6.33 -8.49 -13.68
N LEU A 532 -6.72 -9.73 -13.37
CA LEU A 532 -7.10 -10.72 -14.37
C LEU A 532 -8.31 -10.27 -15.19
N ASN A 533 -9.35 -9.72 -14.55
CA ASN A 533 -10.49 -9.11 -15.24
C ASN A 533 -10.02 -8.00 -16.18
N SER A 534 -9.19 -7.08 -15.68
CA SER A 534 -8.71 -5.95 -16.49
C SER A 534 -7.95 -6.41 -17.73
N ALA A 535 -7.04 -7.40 -17.58
CA ALA A 535 -6.29 -7.97 -18.70
C ALA A 535 -7.18 -8.78 -19.67
N LEU A 536 -8.14 -9.56 -19.15
CA LEU A 536 -9.10 -10.30 -19.98
C LEU A 536 -9.97 -9.35 -20.79
N PHE A 537 -10.40 -8.25 -20.19
CA PHE A 537 -11.23 -7.27 -20.85
C PHE A 537 -10.49 -6.55 -21.98
N LEU A 538 -9.24 -6.12 -21.73
CA LEU A 538 -8.37 -5.57 -22.78
C LEU A 538 -8.16 -6.56 -23.93
N TYR A 539 -7.88 -7.82 -23.60
CA TYR A 539 -7.77 -8.88 -24.61
C TYR A 539 -9.07 -9.07 -25.40
N THR A 540 -10.23 -9.04 -24.73
CA THR A 540 -11.54 -9.16 -25.35
C THR A 540 -11.80 -8.02 -26.34
N ARG A 541 -11.44 -6.78 -25.98
CA ARG A 541 -11.56 -5.61 -26.87
C ARG A 541 -10.70 -5.77 -28.12
N ASN A 542 -9.47 -6.24 -27.98
CA ASN A 542 -8.57 -6.48 -29.11
C ASN A 542 -9.12 -7.57 -30.05
N VAL A 543 -9.63 -8.67 -29.48
CA VAL A 543 -10.27 -9.73 -30.27
C VAL A 543 -11.51 -9.21 -30.97
N LEU A 544 -12.37 -8.44 -30.28
CA LEU A 544 -13.57 -7.84 -30.87
C LEU A 544 -13.23 -6.95 -32.06
N GLN A 545 -12.22 -6.09 -31.94
CA GLN A 545 -11.76 -5.23 -33.05
C GLN A 545 -11.28 -6.04 -34.26
N GLN A 546 -10.56 -7.15 -34.04
CA GLN A 546 -10.09 -8.05 -35.10
C GLN A 546 -11.18 -8.98 -35.65
N SER A 547 -12.39 -8.92 -35.10
CA SER A 547 -13.50 -9.81 -35.43
C SER A 547 -14.62 -9.13 -36.20
N ARG A 548 -14.46 -7.85 -36.54
CA ARG A 548 -15.39 -7.10 -37.38
C ARG A 548 -15.08 -7.31 -38.86
N GLY A 549 -16.12 -7.60 -39.65
CA GLY A 549 -16.05 -7.68 -41.11
C GLY A 549 -15.88 -6.30 -41.76
N ALA A 550 -15.81 -6.26 -43.09
CA ALA A 550 -15.74 -5.00 -43.86
C ALA A 550 -17.02 -4.14 -43.71
N ASP A 551 -18.11 -4.78 -43.32
CA ASP A 551 -19.42 -4.23 -42.96
C ASP A 551 -19.52 -3.83 -41.47
N GLY A 552 -18.48 -4.06 -40.67
CA GLY A 552 -18.46 -3.72 -39.25
C GLY A 552 -19.16 -4.72 -38.32
N GLN A 553 -19.82 -5.76 -38.86
CA GLN A 553 -20.51 -6.78 -38.08
C GLN A 553 -19.53 -7.83 -37.50
N ILE A 554 -19.89 -8.41 -36.36
CA ILE A 554 -19.08 -9.46 -35.73
C ILE A 554 -19.24 -10.76 -36.52
N LEU A 555 -18.11 -11.36 -36.90
CA LEU A 555 -18.09 -12.66 -37.56
C LEU A 555 -18.78 -13.73 -36.69
N PRO A 556 -19.82 -14.45 -37.18
CA PRO A 556 -20.58 -15.42 -36.39
C PRO A 556 -19.71 -16.50 -35.72
N GLU A 557 -18.64 -16.93 -36.39
CA GLU A 557 -17.67 -17.89 -35.87
C GLU A 557 -16.91 -17.40 -34.63
N LYS A 558 -16.73 -16.07 -34.49
CA LYS A 558 -16.01 -15.45 -33.37
C LYS A 558 -16.93 -14.94 -32.26
N ALA A 559 -18.24 -14.86 -32.50
CA ALA A 559 -19.21 -14.40 -31.51
C ALA A 559 -19.21 -15.26 -30.24
N SER A 560 -19.18 -16.60 -30.39
CA SER A 560 -19.11 -17.53 -29.25
C SER A 560 -17.83 -17.35 -28.41
N GLN A 561 -16.69 -17.13 -29.08
CA GLN A 561 -15.42 -16.88 -28.40
C GLN A 561 -15.44 -15.58 -27.61
N ILE A 562 -15.97 -14.50 -28.20
CA ILE A 562 -16.11 -13.20 -27.54
C ILE A 562 -17.02 -13.31 -26.31
N GLN A 563 -18.15 -14.02 -26.44
CA GLN A 563 -19.07 -14.23 -25.32
C GLN A 563 -18.41 -15.02 -24.17
N GLN A 564 -17.61 -16.04 -24.50
CA GLN A 564 -16.85 -16.79 -23.50
C GLN A 564 -15.82 -15.90 -22.78
N LEU A 565 -15.13 -15.02 -23.51
CA LEU A 565 -14.15 -14.10 -22.93
C LEU A 565 -14.82 -13.09 -22.00
N ILE A 566 -15.95 -12.50 -22.41
CA ILE A 566 -16.77 -11.60 -21.59
C ILE A 566 -17.20 -12.30 -20.30
N ASN A 567 -17.75 -13.52 -20.40
CA ASN A 567 -18.18 -14.29 -19.24
C ASN A 567 -17.01 -14.61 -18.30
N THR A 568 -15.83 -14.93 -18.85
CA THR A 568 -14.63 -15.21 -18.05
C THR A 568 -14.15 -13.96 -17.31
N SER A 569 -14.20 -12.79 -17.97
CA SER A 569 -13.88 -11.50 -17.36
C SER A 569 -14.84 -11.17 -16.22
N LEU A 570 -16.16 -11.24 -16.49
CA LEU A 570 -17.20 -10.97 -15.50
C LEU A 570 -17.09 -11.91 -14.29
N ASN A 571 -16.81 -13.19 -14.50
CA ASN A 571 -16.60 -14.15 -13.42
C ASN A 571 -15.38 -13.81 -12.56
N ALA A 572 -14.28 -13.35 -13.17
CA ALA A 572 -13.11 -12.87 -12.43
C ALA A 572 -13.46 -11.63 -11.59
N SER A 573 -14.18 -10.66 -12.15
CA SER A 573 -14.60 -9.46 -11.41
C SER A 573 -15.57 -9.77 -10.26
N LYS A 574 -16.59 -10.61 -10.49
CA LYS A 574 -17.50 -11.11 -9.45
C LYS A 574 -16.75 -11.85 -8.34
N ARG A 575 -15.73 -12.64 -8.70
CA ARG A 575 -14.90 -13.35 -7.71
C ARG A 575 -14.08 -12.37 -6.87
N ALA A 576 -13.54 -11.30 -7.46
CA ALA A 576 -12.86 -10.24 -6.71
C ALA A 576 -13.80 -9.59 -5.67
N VAL A 577 -15.03 -9.25 -6.07
CA VAL A 577 -16.06 -8.73 -5.16
C VAL A 577 -16.41 -9.74 -4.06
N ALA A 578 -16.59 -11.02 -4.39
CA ALA A 578 -16.91 -12.05 -3.41
C ALA A 578 -15.78 -12.26 -2.37
N LEU A 579 -14.51 -12.05 -2.75
CA LEU A 579 -13.36 -12.19 -1.84
C LEU A 579 -13.18 -10.98 -0.93
N ALA A 580 -13.45 -9.77 -1.42
CA ALA A 580 -13.32 -8.53 -0.66
C ALA A 580 -14.45 -7.55 -1.01
N PRO A 581 -15.67 -7.74 -0.44
CA PRO A 581 -16.85 -6.97 -0.79
C PRO A 581 -16.86 -5.54 -0.26
N TYR A 582 -15.93 -5.17 0.62
CA TYR A 582 -15.79 -3.80 1.13
C TYR A 582 -14.68 -3.02 0.43
N ASN A 583 -13.91 -3.68 -0.44
CA ASN A 583 -12.93 -2.99 -1.25
C ASN A 583 -13.62 -2.33 -2.45
N VAL A 584 -13.75 -1.02 -2.40
CA VAL A 584 -14.40 -0.18 -3.41
C VAL A 584 -13.88 -0.43 -4.84
N LEU A 585 -12.59 -0.77 -4.99
CA LEU A 585 -12.01 -1.03 -6.31
C LEU A 585 -12.62 -2.25 -7.00
N ASN A 586 -13.07 -3.25 -6.24
CA ASN A 586 -13.70 -4.44 -6.82
C ASN A 586 -15.06 -4.10 -7.43
N TRP A 587 -15.86 -3.29 -6.72
CA TRP A 587 -17.14 -2.81 -7.21
C TRP A 587 -17.00 -1.85 -8.39
N ALA A 588 -16.06 -0.90 -8.32
CA ALA A 588 -15.82 0.04 -9.41
C ALA A 588 -15.38 -0.67 -10.71
N VAL A 589 -14.52 -1.70 -10.59
CA VAL A 589 -14.10 -2.50 -11.75
C VAL A 589 -15.24 -3.37 -12.28
N LEU A 590 -16.04 -4.00 -11.41
CA LEU A 590 -17.23 -4.75 -11.82
C LEU A 590 -18.24 -3.86 -12.55
N ALA A 591 -18.52 -2.68 -12.01
CA ALA A 591 -19.41 -1.70 -12.60
C ALA A 591 -18.92 -1.25 -13.98
N GLY A 592 -17.63 -0.93 -14.11
CA GLY A 592 -17.00 -0.58 -15.38
C GLY A 592 -17.08 -1.72 -16.40
N THR A 593 -16.80 -2.96 -15.99
CA THR A 593 -16.92 -4.13 -16.90
C THR A 593 -18.36 -4.35 -17.35
N TYR A 594 -19.36 -4.16 -16.48
CA TYR A 594 -20.77 -4.21 -16.90
C TYR A 594 -21.13 -3.08 -17.87
N ARG A 595 -20.72 -1.84 -17.58
CA ARG A 595 -20.95 -0.70 -18.47
C ARG A 595 -20.39 -0.96 -19.87
N ASP A 596 -19.16 -1.47 -19.94
CA ASP A 596 -18.45 -1.64 -21.20
C ASP A 596 -18.99 -2.83 -22.04
N VAL A 597 -19.91 -3.65 -21.51
CA VAL A 597 -20.62 -4.72 -22.23
C VAL A 597 -22.11 -4.44 -22.42
N ILE A 598 -22.57 -3.21 -22.19
CA ILE A 598 -23.93 -2.77 -22.54
C ILE A 598 -24.15 -2.99 -24.04
N GLY A 599 -25.32 -3.54 -24.39
CA GLY A 599 -25.65 -3.97 -25.74
C GLY A 599 -25.15 -5.38 -26.12
N LEU A 600 -24.23 -5.96 -25.34
CA LEU A 600 -23.76 -7.35 -25.51
C LEU A 600 -24.33 -8.30 -24.44
N VAL A 601 -24.58 -7.78 -23.24
CA VAL A 601 -25.17 -8.53 -22.13
C VAL A 601 -26.46 -7.85 -21.70
N LYS A 602 -27.56 -8.62 -21.69
CA LYS A 602 -28.89 -8.13 -21.29
C LYS A 602 -28.89 -7.67 -19.82
N GLY A 603 -29.40 -6.46 -19.56
CA GLY A 603 -29.50 -5.89 -18.20
C GLY A 603 -28.15 -5.47 -17.61
N ALA A 604 -27.12 -5.31 -18.43
CA ALA A 604 -25.80 -4.87 -17.96
C ALA A 604 -25.83 -3.45 -17.39
N GLU A 605 -26.73 -2.60 -17.89
CA GLU A 605 -27.00 -1.24 -17.42
C GLU A 605 -27.40 -1.22 -15.93
N ASP A 606 -28.41 -2.02 -15.54
CA ASP A 606 -28.88 -2.11 -14.15
C ASP A 606 -27.82 -2.71 -13.23
N LEU A 607 -27.10 -3.73 -13.70
CA LEU A 607 -26.02 -4.37 -12.95
C LEU A 607 -24.83 -3.42 -12.75
N SER A 608 -24.53 -2.58 -13.75
CA SER A 608 -23.50 -1.54 -13.65
C SER A 608 -23.90 -0.47 -12.65
N ALA A 609 -25.14 0.03 -12.72
CA ALA A 609 -25.66 1.04 -11.80
C ALA A 609 -25.61 0.53 -10.35
N ALA A 610 -26.12 -0.67 -10.08
CA ALA A 610 -26.10 -1.28 -8.75
C ALA A 610 -24.66 -1.46 -8.21
N ALA A 611 -23.71 -1.82 -9.08
CA ALA A 611 -22.31 -1.95 -8.67
C ALA A 611 -21.64 -0.59 -8.38
N TYR A 612 -21.96 0.46 -9.15
CA TYR A 612 -21.50 1.82 -8.85
C TYR A 612 -22.14 2.38 -7.57
N GLU A 613 -23.42 2.13 -7.33
CA GLU A 613 -24.09 2.48 -6.08
C GLU A 613 -23.40 1.83 -4.88
N LYS A 614 -23.06 0.53 -4.98
CA LYS A 614 -22.27 -0.16 -3.96
C LYS A 614 -20.87 0.44 -3.78
N ALA A 615 -20.21 0.84 -4.85
CA ALA A 615 -18.93 1.55 -4.76
C ALA A 615 -19.08 2.91 -4.04
N LEU A 616 -20.16 3.64 -4.31
CA LEU A 616 -20.48 4.92 -3.66
C LEU A 616 -20.87 4.77 -2.19
N GLU A 617 -21.52 3.68 -1.80
CA GLU A 617 -21.75 3.36 -0.38
C GLU A 617 -20.43 3.18 0.39
N LEU A 618 -19.40 2.62 -0.25
CA LEU A 618 -18.09 2.35 0.35
C LEU A 618 -17.10 3.53 0.28
N GLU A 619 -17.25 4.41 -0.71
CA GLU A 619 -16.42 5.62 -0.87
C GLU A 619 -17.27 6.82 -1.33
N PRO A 620 -18.15 7.35 -0.46
CA PRO A 620 -19.17 8.34 -0.83
C PRO A 620 -18.58 9.69 -1.25
N MET A 621 -17.36 9.98 -0.80
CA MET A 621 -16.66 11.25 -1.05
C MET A 621 -15.76 11.19 -2.29
N ASN A 622 -15.92 10.22 -3.20
CA ASN A 622 -15.11 10.13 -4.41
C ASN A 622 -15.84 10.70 -5.64
N PRO A 623 -15.40 11.85 -6.19
CA PRO A 623 -16.03 12.44 -7.37
C PRO A 623 -15.88 11.57 -8.63
N ALA A 624 -14.87 10.72 -8.71
CA ALA A 624 -14.66 9.82 -9.85
C ALA A 624 -15.73 8.71 -9.90
N LEU A 625 -16.16 8.19 -8.75
CA LEU A 625 -17.23 7.18 -8.71
C LEU A 625 -18.57 7.78 -9.12
N GLN A 626 -18.89 8.98 -8.61
CA GLN A 626 -20.07 9.74 -9.05
C GLN A 626 -20.02 9.99 -10.56
N THR A 627 -18.89 10.46 -11.07
CA THR A 627 -18.72 10.73 -12.51
C THR A 627 -18.85 9.46 -13.36
N ASN A 628 -18.33 8.33 -12.89
CA ASN A 628 -18.47 7.06 -13.61
C ASN A 628 -19.92 6.56 -13.65
N LEU A 629 -20.70 6.78 -12.58
CA LEU A 629 -22.13 6.53 -12.58
C LEU A 629 -22.87 7.48 -13.53
N GLY A 630 -22.55 8.78 -13.52
CA GLY A 630 -23.13 9.73 -14.47
C GLY A 630 -22.81 9.38 -15.92
N ARG A 631 -21.58 8.89 -16.18
CA ARG A 631 -21.15 8.40 -17.50
C ARG A 631 -21.93 7.17 -17.93
N LEU A 632 -22.26 6.26 -17.02
CA LEU A 632 -23.16 5.14 -17.31
C LEU A 632 -24.52 5.65 -17.80
N HIS A 633 -25.16 6.55 -17.06
CA HIS A 633 -26.45 7.13 -17.47
C HIS A 633 -26.36 7.85 -18.83
N LEU A 634 -25.29 8.62 -19.07
CA LEU A 634 -25.07 9.25 -20.38
C LEU A 634 -24.95 8.21 -21.51
N MET A 635 -24.22 7.10 -21.27
CA MET A 635 -24.10 6.01 -22.24
C MET A 635 -25.44 5.30 -22.50
N VAL A 636 -26.26 5.08 -21.46
CA VAL A 636 -27.61 4.50 -21.62
C VAL A 636 -28.50 5.46 -22.42
N ALA A 637 -28.39 6.77 -22.20
CA ALA A 637 -29.11 7.77 -22.99
C ALA A 637 -28.69 7.74 -24.48
N ASP A 638 -27.39 7.68 -24.76
CA ASP A 638 -26.86 7.60 -26.12
C ASP A 638 -27.26 6.28 -26.80
N TYR A 639 -27.31 5.17 -26.06
CA TYR A 639 -27.85 3.90 -26.54
C TYR A 639 -29.35 4.00 -26.87
N ALA A 640 -30.16 4.55 -25.96
CA ALA A 640 -31.59 4.76 -26.17
C ALA A 640 -31.86 5.65 -27.41
N ARG A 641 -31.04 6.68 -27.63
CA ARG A 641 -31.15 7.58 -28.78
C ARG A 641 -31.12 6.84 -30.13
N ALA A 642 -30.36 5.75 -30.24
CA ALA A 642 -30.28 4.94 -31.46
C ALA A 642 -31.63 4.32 -31.87
N PHE A 643 -32.50 4.06 -30.89
CA PHE A 643 -33.80 3.43 -31.12
C PHE A 643 -34.93 4.43 -31.36
N LYS A 644 -34.65 5.74 -31.31
CA LYS A 644 -35.68 6.78 -31.54
C LYS A 644 -36.26 6.76 -32.95
N THR A 645 -35.51 6.25 -33.92
CA THR A 645 -35.93 6.13 -35.32
C THR A 645 -36.44 4.72 -35.64
N SER A 646 -36.66 3.87 -34.64
CA SER A 646 -37.25 2.54 -34.84
C SER A 646 -38.63 2.65 -35.50
N GLU A 647 -38.92 1.77 -36.46
CA GLU A 647 -40.25 1.67 -37.08
C GLU A 647 -41.33 1.26 -36.07
N ASN A 648 -40.93 0.57 -35.01
CA ASN A 648 -41.79 0.23 -33.90
C ASN A 648 -42.03 1.46 -33.01
N LYS A 649 -43.24 2.01 -33.08
CA LYS A 649 -43.65 3.22 -32.34
C LYS A 649 -43.51 3.09 -30.82
N GLU A 650 -43.70 1.89 -30.27
CA GLU A 650 -43.56 1.66 -28.83
C GLU A 650 -42.09 1.70 -28.40
N VAL A 651 -41.22 1.06 -29.17
CA VAL A 651 -39.76 1.10 -28.97
C VAL A 651 -39.24 2.54 -29.09
N ALA A 652 -39.67 3.27 -30.12
CA ALA A 652 -39.29 4.67 -30.31
C ALA A 652 -39.78 5.59 -29.17
N ALA A 653 -41.00 5.39 -28.68
CA ALA A 653 -41.54 6.16 -27.54
C ALA A 653 -40.79 5.85 -26.23
N ASN A 654 -40.49 4.57 -25.98
CA ASN A 654 -39.70 4.14 -24.82
C ASN A 654 -38.27 4.69 -24.88
N ALA A 655 -37.66 4.71 -26.07
CA ALA A 655 -36.34 5.28 -26.32
C ALA A 655 -36.29 6.78 -26.00
N VAL A 656 -37.29 7.57 -26.43
CA VAL A 656 -37.38 9.02 -26.11
C VAL A 656 -37.49 9.24 -24.60
N LYS A 657 -38.35 8.47 -23.93
CA LYS A 657 -38.54 8.59 -22.47
C LYS A 657 -37.28 8.19 -21.71
N SER A 658 -36.63 7.10 -22.12
CA SER A 658 -35.37 6.62 -21.54
C SER A 658 -34.29 7.68 -21.68
N GLU A 659 -34.03 8.18 -22.89
CA GLU A 659 -33.06 9.26 -23.14
C GLU A 659 -33.28 10.47 -22.21
N GLN A 660 -34.52 10.96 -22.09
CA GLN A 660 -34.81 12.11 -21.23
C GLN A 660 -34.54 11.83 -19.75
N THR A 661 -34.92 10.63 -19.29
CA THR A 661 -34.75 10.22 -17.89
C THR A 661 -33.27 10.09 -17.54
N GLU A 662 -32.52 9.41 -18.40
CA GLU A 662 -31.10 9.13 -18.22
C GLU A 662 -30.23 10.40 -18.32
N LEU A 663 -30.57 11.33 -19.23
CA LEU A 663 -29.88 12.63 -19.30
C LEU A 663 -30.12 13.48 -18.06
N ALA A 664 -31.33 13.46 -17.49
CA ALA A 664 -31.63 14.18 -16.25
C ALA A 664 -30.88 13.57 -15.05
N ALA A 665 -30.83 12.24 -14.96
CA ALA A 665 -30.04 11.55 -13.94
C ALA A 665 -28.55 11.86 -14.06
N ALA A 666 -27.99 11.79 -15.29
CA ALA A 666 -26.60 12.12 -15.56
C ALA A 666 -26.27 13.57 -15.14
N GLU A 667 -27.12 14.54 -15.48
CA GLU A 667 -26.96 15.95 -15.06
C GLU A 667 -26.90 16.09 -13.53
N GLU A 668 -27.83 15.49 -12.80
CA GLU A 668 -27.84 15.52 -11.34
C GLU A 668 -26.56 14.91 -10.74
N ILE A 669 -26.14 13.76 -11.26
CA ILE A 669 -24.99 13.01 -10.74
C ILE A 669 -23.67 13.74 -11.02
N PHE A 670 -23.50 14.34 -12.21
CA PHE A 670 -22.32 15.15 -12.49
C PHE A 670 -22.26 16.40 -11.61
N ASN A 671 -23.40 17.04 -11.31
CA ASN A 671 -23.44 18.14 -10.34
C ASN A 671 -23.01 17.68 -8.94
N LYS A 672 -23.43 16.49 -8.48
CA LYS A 672 -22.94 15.89 -7.21
C LYS A 672 -21.42 15.68 -7.23
N ALA A 673 -20.85 15.21 -8.34
CA ALA A 673 -19.40 15.07 -8.47
C ALA A 673 -18.67 16.42 -8.36
N ILE A 674 -19.23 17.47 -8.97
CA ILE A 674 -18.73 18.85 -8.89
C ILE A 674 -18.84 19.40 -7.46
N ASP A 675 -19.93 19.12 -6.74
CA ASP A 675 -20.09 19.52 -5.33
C ASP A 675 -19.04 18.86 -4.42
N LEU A 676 -18.67 17.60 -4.71
CA LEU A 676 -17.58 16.92 -4.00
C LEU A 676 -16.21 17.51 -4.32
N LYS A 677 -16.00 17.97 -5.57
CA LYS A 677 -14.75 18.59 -6.04
C LYS A 677 -15.04 19.55 -7.22
N ALA A 678 -15.04 20.85 -6.91
CA ALA A 678 -15.47 21.89 -7.85
C ALA A 678 -14.60 21.99 -9.11
N ASP A 679 -13.33 21.66 -9.02
CA ASP A 679 -12.34 21.64 -10.10
C ASP A 679 -12.18 20.25 -10.75
N TYR A 680 -13.11 19.31 -10.53
CA TYR A 680 -13.02 17.97 -11.12
C TYR A 680 -13.37 17.97 -12.61
N ALA A 681 -12.33 18.08 -13.42
CA ALA A 681 -12.42 18.23 -14.87
C ALA A 681 -13.33 17.20 -15.58
N PRO A 682 -13.25 15.89 -15.31
CA PRO A 682 -14.10 14.91 -15.97
C PRO A 682 -15.60 15.16 -15.78
N ALA A 683 -16.04 15.59 -14.60
CA ALA A 683 -17.46 15.86 -14.36
C ALA A 683 -17.98 17.05 -15.17
N HIS A 684 -17.19 18.14 -15.28
CA HIS A 684 -17.55 19.29 -16.13
C HIS A 684 -17.61 18.92 -17.61
N TYR A 685 -16.67 18.08 -18.05
CA TYR A 685 -16.62 17.58 -19.43
C TYR A 685 -17.87 16.78 -19.78
N TYR A 686 -18.20 15.75 -18.99
CA TYR A 686 -19.38 14.93 -19.28
C TYR A 686 -20.70 15.69 -19.07
N LEU A 687 -20.75 16.64 -18.13
CA LEU A 687 -21.92 17.52 -17.98
C LEU A 687 -22.15 18.40 -19.21
N ALA A 688 -21.09 18.92 -19.85
CA ALA A 688 -21.22 19.60 -21.14
C ALA A 688 -21.76 18.63 -22.22
N GLY A 689 -21.29 17.38 -22.22
CA GLY A 689 -21.83 16.31 -23.06
C GLY A 689 -23.33 16.09 -22.86
N VAL A 690 -23.82 16.10 -21.62
CA VAL A 690 -25.26 16.03 -21.31
C VAL A 690 -26.00 17.24 -21.88
N PHE A 691 -25.50 18.46 -21.66
CA PHE A 691 -26.12 19.68 -22.20
C PHE A 691 -26.18 19.67 -23.73
N GLU A 692 -25.15 19.15 -24.41
CA GLU A 692 -25.19 18.97 -25.86
C GLU A 692 -26.31 18.03 -26.30
N ARG A 693 -26.48 16.92 -25.59
CA ARG A 693 -27.51 15.92 -25.89
C ARG A 693 -28.91 16.50 -25.66
N GLN A 694 -29.04 17.41 -24.72
CA GLN A 694 -30.26 18.19 -24.44
C GLN A 694 -30.44 19.41 -25.37
N GLY A 695 -29.48 19.72 -26.25
CA GLY A 695 -29.51 20.90 -27.12
C GLY A 695 -29.16 22.23 -26.45
N ARG A 696 -28.75 22.22 -25.17
CA ARG A 696 -28.34 23.38 -24.38
C ARG A 696 -26.89 23.77 -24.67
N LEU A 697 -26.60 24.10 -25.93
CA LEU A 697 -25.24 24.32 -26.42
C LEU A 697 -24.52 25.50 -25.73
N GLU A 698 -25.25 26.54 -25.31
CA GLU A 698 -24.65 27.65 -24.56
C GLU A 698 -24.20 27.23 -23.16
N ASP A 699 -25.00 26.42 -22.45
CA ASP A 699 -24.62 25.88 -21.14
C ASP A 699 -23.40 24.96 -21.27
N ALA A 700 -23.37 24.09 -22.28
CA ALA A 700 -22.22 23.25 -22.59
C ALA A 700 -20.95 24.08 -22.82
N THR A 701 -21.07 25.14 -23.63
CA THR A 701 -19.97 26.05 -23.95
C THR A 701 -19.46 26.74 -22.69
N ASN A 702 -20.35 27.29 -21.86
CA ASN A 702 -19.99 27.97 -20.63
C ASN A 702 -19.22 27.05 -19.66
N ARG A 703 -19.60 25.78 -19.56
CA ARG A 703 -18.89 24.78 -18.75
C ARG A 703 -17.48 24.50 -19.30
N LEU A 704 -17.35 24.22 -20.59
CA LEU A 704 -16.04 23.93 -21.19
C LEU A 704 -15.11 25.16 -21.18
N VAL A 705 -15.64 26.38 -21.32
CA VAL A 705 -14.87 27.63 -21.18
C VAL A 705 -14.27 27.75 -19.78
N ALA A 706 -15.09 27.53 -18.75
CA ALA A 706 -14.62 27.56 -17.36
C ALA A 706 -13.53 26.50 -17.14
N LEU A 707 -13.74 25.28 -17.65
CA LEU A 707 -12.78 24.19 -17.53
C LEU A 707 -11.44 24.48 -18.25
N ARG A 708 -11.51 25.09 -19.44
CA ARG A 708 -10.34 25.48 -20.23
C ARG A 708 -9.50 26.55 -19.53
N ASN A 709 -10.12 27.44 -18.74
CA ASN A 709 -9.36 28.42 -17.96
C ASN A 709 -8.42 27.76 -16.93
N TYR A 710 -8.80 26.59 -16.40
CA TYR A 710 -7.95 25.80 -15.49
C TYR A 710 -6.98 24.88 -16.25
N ASN A 711 -7.30 24.49 -17.49
CA ASN A 711 -6.51 23.57 -18.31
C ASN A 711 -6.14 24.19 -19.68
N PRO A 712 -5.38 25.30 -19.72
CA PRO A 712 -5.15 26.08 -20.94
C PRO A 712 -4.24 25.40 -21.97
N MET A 713 -3.70 24.22 -21.66
CA MET A 713 -2.85 23.44 -22.56
C MET A 713 -3.55 22.19 -23.11
N ASP A 714 -4.77 21.92 -22.66
CA ASP A 714 -5.55 20.78 -23.12
C ASP A 714 -6.10 21.07 -24.53
N VAL A 715 -5.60 20.29 -25.50
CA VAL A 715 -5.98 20.42 -26.91
C VAL A 715 -7.29 19.69 -27.22
N GLY A 716 -7.61 18.61 -26.49
CA GLY A 716 -8.86 17.87 -26.64
C GLY A 716 -10.04 18.71 -26.15
N LEU A 717 -9.90 19.30 -24.96
CA LEU A 717 -10.87 20.25 -24.42
C LEU A 717 -11.06 21.48 -25.31
N GLY A 718 -9.95 22.05 -25.80
CA GLY A 718 -10.00 23.16 -26.74
C GLY A 718 -10.73 22.80 -28.03
N PHE A 719 -10.50 21.59 -28.55
CA PHE A 719 -11.13 21.11 -29.77
C PHE A 719 -12.64 20.94 -29.58
N GLN A 720 -13.07 20.30 -28.48
CA GLN A 720 -14.50 20.16 -28.16
C GLN A 720 -15.19 21.52 -27.99
N LEU A 721 -14.54 22.48 -27.33
CA LEU A 721 -15.03 23.85 -27.24
C LEU A 721 -15.13 24.53 -28.62
N SER A 722 -14.17 24.27 -29.51
CA SER A 722 -14.20 24.78 -30.89
C SER A 722 -15.39 24.19 -31.67
N MET A 723 -15.70 22.90 -31.47
CA MET A 723 -16.86 22.26 -32.10
C MET A 723 -18.17 22.85 -31.59
N LEU A 724 -18.27 23.16 -30.30
CA LEU A 724 -19.42 23.87 -29.75
C LEU A 724 -19.57 25.28 -30.34
N TYR A 725 -18.49 26.05 -30.45
CA TYR A 725 -18.52 27.36 -31.08
C TYR A 725 -18.96 27.30 -32.54
N ILE A 726 -18.46 26.31 -33.29
CA ILE A 726 -18.89 26.06 -34.67
C ILE A 726 -20.39 25.76 -34.75
N ARG A 727 -20.92 24.90 -33.88
CA ARG A 727 -22.35 24.57 -33.83
C ARG A 727 -23.24 25.75 -33.41
N LEU A 728 -22.68 26.67 -32.64
CA LEU A 728 -23.31 27.95 -32.25
C LEU A 728 -23.08 29.07 -33.29
N GLU A 729 -22.42 28.77 -34.41
CA GLU A 729 -22.04 29.74 -35.45
C GLU A 729 -21.16 30.90 -34.94
N LYS A 730 -20.47 30.71 -33.80
CA LYS A 730 -19.52 31.65 -33.20
C LYS A 730 -18.12 31.44 -33.80
N TYR A 731 -18.00 31.63 -35.11
CA TYR A 731 -16.80 31.29 -35.90
C TYR A 731 -15.52 32.00 -35.45
N ASP A 732 -15.60 33.28 -35.02
CA ASP A 732 -14.45 34.03 -34.51
C ASP A 732 -13.81 33.37 -33.27
N LEU A 733 -14.66 32.86 -32.38
CA LEU A 733 -14.22 32.17 -31.16
C LEU A 733 -13.66 30.78 -31.49
N ALA A 734 -14.29 30.07 -32.42
CA ALA A 734 -13.78 28.79 -32.92
C ALA A 734 -12.40 28.95 -33.57
N GLN A 735 -12.21 29.98 -34.41
CA GLN A 735 -10.94 30.29 -35.04
C GLN A 735 -9.84 30.51 -33.99
N THR A 736 -10.11 31.38 -33.01
CA THR A 736 -9.16 31.71 -31.93
C THR A 736 -8.72 30.46 -31.17
N GLU A 737 -9.66 29.58 -30.84
CA GLU A 737 -9.39 28.36 -30.08
C GLU A 737 -8.63 27.32 -30.94
N LEU A 738 -9.00 27.13 -32.21
CA LEU A 738 -8.31 26.24 -33.13
C LEU A 738 -6.87 26.71 -33.44
N GLU A 739 -6.66 28.01 -33.60
CA GLU A 739 -5.32 28.58 -33.74
C GLU A 739 -4.45 28.35 -32.49
N ARG A 740 -5.04 28.44 -31.29
CA ARG A 740 -4.36 28.08 -30.03
C ARG A 740 -3.95 26.61 -30.03
N ILE A 741 -4.86 25.71 -30.41
CA ILE A 741 -4.59 24.27 -30.48
C ILE A 741 -3.41 24.00 -31.41
N ILE A 742 -3.38 24.61 -32.59
CA ILE A 742 -2.31 24.42 -33.58
C ILE A 742 -0.96 24.98 -33.10
N LYS A 743 -0.96 26.04 -32.27
CA LYS A 743 0.28 26.52 -31.62
C LYS A 743 0.84 25.51 -30.62
N ILE A 744 -0.02 24.76 -29.94
CA ILE A 744 0.36 23.75 -28.93
C ILE A 744 0.71 22.41 -29.58
N ALA A 745 -0.13 21.96 -30.51
CA ALA A 745 -0.01 20.71 -31.25
C ALA A 745 -0.05 20.99 -32.76
N PRO A 746 1.10 21.37 -33.37
CA PRO A 746 1.17 21.72 -34.78
C PRO A 746 0.81 20.59 -35.75
N THR A 747 0.83 19.34 -35.29
CA THR A 747 0.53 18.14 -36.08
C THR A 747 -0.92 17.65 -35.91
N TYR A 748 -1.77 18.36 -35.17
CA TYR A 748 -3.16 17.95 -34.98
C TYR A 748 -3.96 18.28 -36.25
N SER A 749 -4.18 17.26 -37.10
CA SER A 749 -4.75 17.43 -38.44
C SER A 749 -6.21 17.84 -38.36
N ASN A 750 -6.96 17.27 -37.42
CA ASN A 750 -8.36 17.64 -37.19
C ASN A 750 -8.51 19.13 -36.83
N ALA A 751 -7.68 19.68 -35.93
CA ALA A 751 -7.75 21.11 -35.61
C ALA A 751 -7.49 21.99 -36.85
N ARG A 752 -6.50 21.64 -37.69
CA ARG A 752 -6.22 22.35 -38.95
C ARG A 752 -7.36 22.21 -39.96
N TRP A 753 -7.97 21.04 -40.04
CA TRP A 753 -9.08 20.74 -40.93
C TRP A 753 -10.33 21.58 -40.61
N PHE A 754 -10.65 21.70 -39.33
CA PHE A 754 -11.76 22.56 -38.89
C PHE A 754 -11.39 24.05 -39.00
N LEU A 755 -10.13 24.44 -38.73
CA LEU A 755 -9.69 25.82 -38.91
C LEU A 755 -9.78 26.26 -40.38
N ALA A 756 -9.40 25.38 -41.32
CA ALA A 756 -9.59 25.64 -42.75
C ALA A 756 -11.06 25.92 -43.08
N SER A 757 -11.97 25.10 -42.53
CA SER A 757 -13.41 25.25 -42.74
C SER A 757 -13.93 26.59 -42.20
N VAL A 758 -13.42 27.04 -41.04
CA VAL A 758 -13.75 28.34 -40.46
C VAL A 758 -13.25 29.48 -41.35
N TYR A 759 -12.03 29.40 -41.90
CA TYR A 759 -11.53 30.37 -42.87
C TYR A 759 -12.30 30.38 -44.19
N GLU A 760 -12.80 29.22 -44.65
CA GLU A 760 -13.63 29.16 -45.85
C GLU A 760 -14.95 29.91 -45.66
N ILE A 761 -15.58 29.78 -44.49
CA ILE A 761 -16.81 30.49 -44.12
C ILE A 761 -16.56 32.01 -44.01
N ASP A 762 -15.41 32.42 -43.47
CA ASP A 762 -14.96 33.81 -43.41
C ASP A 762 -14.49 34.37 -44.77
N GLY A 763 -14.48 33.55 -45.83
CA GLY A 763 -14.06 33.95 -47.18
C GLY A 763 -12.54 34.07 -47.37
N ASN A 764 -11.74 33.70 -46.36
CA ASN A 764 -10.28 33.74 -46.40
C ASN A 764 -9.69 32.49 -47.07
N LEU A 765 -9.81 32.44 -48.40
CA LEU A 765 -9.33 31.33 -49.23
C LEU A 765 -7.83 31.02 -49.02
N LYS A 766 -7.01 32.06 -48.81
CA LYS A 766 -5.56 31.91 -48.67
C LYS A 766 -5.19 31.13 -47.41
N SER A 767 -5.74 31.54 -46.26
CA SER A 767 -5.50 30.86 -44.99
C SER A 767 -6.14 29.47 -44.95
N ALA A 768 -7.33 29.30 -45.54
CA ALA A 768 -7.95 27.98 -45.70
C ALA A 768 -7.04 27.01 -46.47
N LEU A 769 -6.53 27.42 -47.63
CA LEU A 769 -5.64 26.60 -48.46
C LEU A 769 -4.36 26.23 -47.71
N GLU A 770 -3.76 27.16 -46.98
CA GLU A 770 -2.56 26.90 -46.17
C GLU A 770 -2.80 25.79 -45.13
N GLN A 771 -3.93 25.82 -44.41
CA GLN A 771 -4.23 24.81 -43.41
C GLN A 771 -4.50 23.44 -44.02
N VAL A 772 -5.28 23.36 -45.12
CA VAL A 772 -5.56 22.06 -45.78
C VAL A 772 -4.29 21.47 -46.42
N GLN A 773 -3.38 22.31 -46.94
CA GLN A 773 -2.08 21.84 -47.42
C GLN A 773 -1.26 21.18 -46.30
N LYS A 774 -1.26 21.76 -45.09
CA LYS A 774 -0.64 21.13 -43.93
C LYS A 774 -1.30 19.81 -43.55
N VAL A 775 -2.64 19.70 -43.62
CA VAL A 775 -3.34 18.43 -43.41
C VAL A 775 -2.93 17.39 -44.48
N ALA A 776 -2.70 17.81 -45.72
CA ALA A 776 -2.24 16.94 -46.81
C ALA A 776 -0.79 16.45 -46.61
N GLU A 777 0.08 17.31 -46.07
CA GLU A 777 1.43 16.91 -45.67
C GLU A 777 1.42 15.85 -44.56
N LEU A 778 0.50 15.97 -43.60
CA LEU A 778 0.35 15.04 -42.48
C LEU A 778 -0.36 13.73 -42.88
N ASN A 779 -1.23 13.76 -43.89
CA ASN A 779 -2.02 12.63 -44.37
C ASN A 779 -1.86 12.46 -45.89
N PRO A 780 -0.65 12.07 -46.37
CA PRO A 780 -0.30 12.12 -47.80
C PRO A 780 -1.11 11.16 -48.67
N ASP A 781 -1.77 10.16 -48.09
CA ASP A 781 -2.57 9.17 -48.83
C ASP A 781 -4.08 9.45 -48.76
N ASN A 782 -4.51 10.46 -48.01
CA ASN A 782 -5.93 10.75 -47.83
C ASN A 782 -6.52 11.46 -49.08
N ILE A 783 -7.37 10.74 -49.80
CA ILE A 783 -8.00 11.19 -51.05
C ILE A 783 -8.92 12.40 -50.82
N LEU A 784 -9.65 12.43 -49.70
CA LEU A 784 -10.56 13.53 -49.35
C LEU A 784 -9.79 14.84 -49.13
N VAL A 785 -8.63 14.74 -48.48
CA VAL A 785 -7.76 15.89 -48.24
C VAL A 785 -7.21 16.44 -49.55
N LYS A 786 -6.70 15.58 -50.45
CA LYS A 786 -6.23 15.99 -51.79
C LYS A 786 -7.32 16.66 -52.62
N ALA A 787 -8.52 16.08 -52.62
CA ALA A 787 -9.67 16.63 -53.34
C ALA A 787 -10.06 18.02 -52.81
N ARG A 788 -9.97 18.24 -51.50
CA ARG A 788 -10.25 19.55 -50.88
C ARG A 788 -9.19 20.60 -51.24
N VAL A 789 -7.91 20.22 -51.32
CA VAL A 789 -6.83 21.11 -51.78
C VAL A 789 -7.09 21.61 -53.20
N GLU A 790 -7.45 20.71 -54.13
CA GLU A 790 -7.69 21.09 -55.53
C GLU A 790 -8.93 21.99 -55.68
N LYS A 791 -9.99 21.74 -54.91
CA LYS A 791 -11.17 22.63 -54.85
C LYS A 791 -10.78 24.04 -54.39
N LEU A 792 -10.01 24.15 -53.30
CA LEU A 792 -9.56 25.44 -52.79
C LEU A 792 -8.64 26.18 -53.77
N LYS A 793 -7.74 25.48 -54.47
CA LYS A 793 -6.91 26.10 -55.54
C LYS A 793 -7.74 26.65 -56.69
N SER A 794 -8.86 26.01 -57.01
CA SER A 794 -9.80 26.46 -58.05
C SER A 794 -10.69 27.64 -57.62
N GLY A 795 -10.54 28.14 -56.39
CA GLY A 795 -11.34 29.25 -55.84
C GLY A 795 -12.71 28.85 -55.32
N GLN A 796 -12.99 27.55 -55.18
CA GLN A 796 -14.26 27.05 -54.65
C GLN A 796 -14.20 26.95 -53.13
N LEU A 797 -15.08 27.67 -52.44
CA LEU A 797 -15.25 27.64 -50.99
C LEU A 797 -16.46 26.76 -50.61
N THR A 798 -16.37 26.00 -49.52
CA THR A 798 -17.53 25.33 -48.92
C THR A 798 -18.10 26.15 -47.76
N THR A 799 -19.43 26.25 -47.71
CA THR A 799 -20.16 26.75 -46.53
C THR A 799 -20.52 25.63 -45.56
N LYS A 800 -20.38 24.38 -45.99
CA LYS A 800 -20.63 23.20 -45.17
C LYS A 800 -19.34 22.73 -44.54
N ILE A 801 -19.33 22.65 -43.21
CA ILE A 801 -18.22 22.11 -42.44
C ILE A 801 -18.21 20.58 -42.62
N PRO A 802 -17.12 20.00 -43.14
CA PRO A 802 -17.05 18.57 -43.41
C PRO A 802 -16.72 17.75 -42.15
N ASN A 803 -16.97 16.45 -42.23
CA ASN A 803 -16.63 15.49 -41.18
C ASN A 803 -15.11 15.52 -40.86
N PRO A 804 -14.69 15.08 -39.66
CA PRO A 804 -13.28 14.98 -39.28
C PRO A 804 -12.46 14.14 -40.29
N VAL A 805 -11.15 14.38 -40.33
CA VAL A 805 -10.24 13.54 -41.12
C VAL A 805 -9.85 12.34 -40.27
N GLU A 806 -9.98 11.13 -40.82
CA GLU A 806 -9.43 9.93 -40.19
C GLU A 806 -7.90 10.06 -40.12
N GLU A 807 -7.38 10.17 -38.90
CA GLU A 807 -5.95 10.22 -38.60
C GLU A 807 -5.44 8.79 -38.36
N GLY A 808 -4.24 8.46 -38.85
CA GLY A 808 -3.50 7.29 -38.35
C GLY A 808 -2.94 7.59 -36.96
N ASP A 809 -3.15 6.68 -35.99
CA ASP A 809 -2.68 6.68 -34.60
C ASP A 809 -2.05 8.00 -34.08
N ILE A 810 -2.90 9.00 -33.79
CA ILE A 810 -2.50 10.11 -32.92
C ILE A 810 -3.02 9.82 -31.53
N THR A 811 -2.09 9.60 -30.61
CA THR A 811 -2.38 9.50 -29.18
C THR A 811 -2.66 10.90 -28.64
N ILE A 812 -3.94 11.28 -28.58
CA ILE A 812 -4.36 12.40 -27.74
C ILE A 812 -4.26 11.91 -26.29
N THR A 813 -3.88 12.75 -25.35
CA THR A 813 -3.93 12.38 -23.93
C THR A 813 -5.18 13.02 -23.37
N ASP A 814 -6.09 12.19 -22.86
CA ASP A 814 -7.27 12.66 -22.12
C ASP A 814 -6.80 13.34 -20.83
N VAL A 815 -7.72 14.05 -20.16
CA VAL A 815 -7.65 14.72 -18.85
C VAL A 815 -6.97 13.86 -17.76
N GLN A 816 -6.77 12.55 -17.98
CA GLN A 816 -6.11 11.61 -17.08
C GLN A 816 -4.68 11.20 -17.45
N GLY A 817 -4.13 11.64 -18.60
CA GLY A 817 -2.83 11.15 -19.08
C GLY A 817 -2.85 9.67 -19.53
N GLU A 818 -4.04 9.09 -19.74
CA GLU A 818 -4.20 7.83 -20.47
C GLU A 818 -4.05 8.09 -21.98
N GLN A 819 -3.45 7.13 -22.69
CA GLN A 819 -3.40 7.14 -24.15
C GLN A 819 -4.84 7.08 -24.69
N VAL A 820 -5.31 8.17 -25.30
CA VAL A 820 -6.42 8.11 -26.24
C VAL A 820 -5.84 7.46 -27.49
N VAL A 821 -5.91 6.14 -27.58
CA VAL A 821 -6.16 5.57 -28.91
C VAL A 821 -7.46 6.21 -29.33
N SER A 822 -7.46 6.91 -30.47
CA SER A 822 -8.61 7.63 -31.00
C SER A 822 -9.90 6.89 -30.66
N GLU A 823 -10.63 7.39 -29.66
CA GLU A 823 -12.07 7.20 -29.64
C GLU A 823 -12.53 8.03 -30.83
N GLY A 824 -12.51 7.39 -31.99
CA GLY A 824 -13.43 7.72 -33.05
C GLY A 824 -14.82 7.51 -32.49
N ASP A 825 -15.29 8.48 -31.69
CA ASP A 825 -16.64 9.01 -31.85
C ASP A 825 -16.70 9.61 -33.26
N GLN A 826 -16.62 8.74 -34.27
CA GLN A 826 -17.53 8.93 -35.37
C GLN A 826 -18.89 8.74 -34.74
N ILE A 827 -19.68 9.80 -34.85
CA ILE A 827 -21.13 9.76 -34.88
C ILE A 827 -21.51 8.73 -35.96
N GLY A 828 -21.43 7.45 -35.62
CA GLY A 828 -22.10 6.36 -36.27
C GLY A 828 -23.30 6.09 -35.40
N THR A 829 -24.49 6.43 -35.89
CA THR A 829 -25.72 5.82 -35.41
C THR A 829 -25.47 4.31 -35.24
N PRO A 830 -25.76 3.70 -34.08
CA PRO A 830 -25.76 2.24 -34.02
C PRO A 830 -26.71 1.77 -35.11
N GLU A 831 -26.20 0.98 -36.06
CA GLU A 831 -27.11 0.27 -36.96
C GLU A 831 -27.97 -0.63 -36.09
N VAL A 832 -29.28 -0.41 -36.22
CA VAL A 832 -30.33 -1.19 -35.58
C VAL A 832 -30.08 -2.66 -35.95
N PRO A 833 -29.86 -3.58 -34.99
CA PRO A 833 -29.88 -5.00 -35.30
C PRO A 833 -31.26 -5.30 -35.88
N SER A 834 -31.34 -5.92 -37.05
CA SER A 834 -32.62 -6.42 -37.57
C SER A 834 -33.26 -7.34 -36.54
N GLU A 835 -34.59 -7.29 -36.40
CA GLU A 835 -35.40 -8.04 -35.41
C GLU A 835 -35.14 -9.57 -35.38
N GLU A 836 -34.37 -10.12 -36.32
CA GLU A 836 -33.98 -11.54 -36.36
C GLU A 836 -32.77 -11.92 -35.48
N ASP A 837 -31.94 -10.97 -35.01
CA ASP A 837 -30.70 -11.30 -34.26
C ASP A 837 -30.87 -11.39 -32.73
N THR A 838 -32.10 -11.34 -32.20
CA THR A 838 -32.39 -11.40 -30.75
C THR A 838 -33.05 -12.69 -30.27
N ILE A 839 -32.94 -13.79 -31.02
CA ILE A 839 -33.47 -15.09 -30.58
C ILE A 839 -32.36 -16.14 -30.56
N VAL A 840 -31.73 -16.30 -29.41
CA VAL A 840 -31.32 -17.63 -28.92
C VAL A 840 -31.80 -17.72 -27.48
N ASP A 841 -33.06 -18.13 -27.33
CA ASP A 841 -33.54 -18.82 -26.14
C ASP A 841 -32.56 -19.93 -25.78
N HIS A 842 -32.23 -20.08 -24.50
CA HIS A 842 -32.24 -21.40 -23.85
C HIS A 842 -32.31 -21.25 -22.33
N GLU A 843 -33.16 -22.12 -21.77
CA GLU A 843 -33.53 -22.38 -20.37
C GLU A 843 -32.35 -22.56 -19.40
#